data_AF-A0A7M2A4N9-F1
#
_entry.id   AF-A0A7M2A4N9-F1
#
_cell.length_a   1.000
_cell.length_b   1.000
_cell.length_c   1.000
_cell.angle_alpha   90.00
_cell.angle_beta   90.00
_cell.angle_gamma   90.00
#
_symmetry.space_group_name_H-M   'P 1'
#
loop_
_entity.id
_entity.type
_entity.pdbx_description
1 polymer ?
#
loop_
_entity_poly.entity_id
_entity_poly.type
_entity_poly.pdbx_seq_one_letter_code
_entity_poly.pdbx_strand_id
1 'polypeptide(L)'
;MKKMYPAVVNSPKTELTDLITESQTDITVADIEVLLTGEGIATIGNGDAAETILYTSVDGNTLIGCVRGFQGVARAWTAGTRVARNFAAADWDAARENILELADRLDTPERASITLQPRLHVVSANQDAAFKLAGLQGRTVLNYQSQVGIFGVLNPYVIRYGANLLPPFYEWETGIQPGDNISIDNPHKVTINATTVGGSYVRYYVPVIPSQQYIVSVSSQGANASMYCYFCGEDKTRIDGVRINFGVITPIQGTIYLEVVLNTLDSNYAKITGTAIFTEASMIIGNTAKPFKPREDSMFALQTELHANPDTGANPDSVFERDGQYFKLAKWRKVVLDGSRTWGIGEAGGSAGLKQVKAAGLALNAVAGSGIVTKFDGKLLPQGSTGNTPDTNAVTSAGDVYMSIPSADSGWGDSYTPTLEEIKAYFMGWKMYDVNTNPDGSGVYNRTDGVGKWFVPVDRSSGGVNALPTTKVLTVAPYQLLYQLATPVVEPITSEGQLTFFEGDNQVEVGTGIVLRESTKPALSSLYNTYEINSVNTVGTVAPNPLKHKAKQVVTIYKNNRQDKWSRISDTNSNGVERAFLNAPLFDPSAAYSVTYLMLDKYPVADFTGTYAENEKALLLDAVKSIQENTTRISVLESKKAEKDAPAWIAPTLLNGWVIYNDTLPVGYYKDSNGIVRFKGMVKSGALNSILLKLPPGYRPKNMSMQFVAHSSDGSGQVLGRIIVNANGDVQPYGGSTTLYSLDSISFLSEQ
;
A
#
# COMPACT_ATOMS: atom_id res chain seq x y z
N MET A 1 -0.98 -19.71 32.75
CA MET A 1 -1.15 -21.11 33.17
C MET A 1 -0.09 -21.57 34.18
N LYS A 2 -0.53 -22.18 35.27
CA LYS A 2 0.26 -22.88 36.30
C LYS A 2 0.84 -24.20 35.77
N LYS A 3 2.01 -24.58 36.29
CA LYS A 3 2.69 -25.84 35.95
C LYS A 3 1.92 -27.05 36.51
N MET A 4 1.74 -28.07 35.68
CA MET A 4 1.15 -29.35 36.07
C MET A 4 2.22 -30.44 35.97
N TYR A 5 2.37 -31.25 37.01
CA TYR A 5 3.38 -32.29 37.06
C TYR A 5 2.81 -33.62 36.57
N PRO A 6 3.55 -34.43 35.79
CA PRO A 6 3.10 -35.76 35.39
C PRO A 6 2.71 -36.61 36.61
N ALA A 7 1.62 -37.36 36.49
CA ALA A 7 1.21 -38.35 37.48
C ALA A 7 2.01 -39.64 37.29
N VAL A 8 2.22 -40.38 38.39
CA VAL A 8 2.83 -41.71 38.35
C VAL A 8 1.74 -42.74 38.66
N VAL A 9 1.61 -43.76 37.80
CA VAL A 9 0.59 -44.81 37.95
C VAL A 9 0.71 -45.47 39.31
N ASN A 10 -0.39 -45.53 40.06
CA ASN A 10 -0.48 -46.12 41.40
C ASN A 10 0.32 -45.42 42.51
N SER A 11 0.97 -44.27 42.22
CA SER A 11 1.80 -43.53 43.19
C SER A 11 2.71 -44.45 44.03
N PRO A 12 3.61 -45.23 43.39
CA PRO A 12 4.56 -46.09 44.08
C PRO A 12 5.37 -45.29 45.11
N LYS A 13 5.74 -45.98 46.19
CA LYS A 13 6.31 -45.37 47.38
C LYS A 13 7.77 -45.75 47.51
N THR A 14 8.60 -44.77 47.84
CA THR A 14 9.97 -44.92 48.31
C THR A 14 10.04 -44.46 49.77
N GLU A 15 11.22 -44.48 50.37
CA GLU A 15 11.44 -44.09 51.76
C GLU A 15 12.67 -43.21 51.91
N LEU A 16 12.65 -42.29 52.88
CA LEU A 16 13.82 -41.52 53.26
C LEU A 16 14.92 -42.46 53.78
N THR A 17 16.15 -42.28 53.30
CA THR A 17 17.30 -43.05 53.84
C THR A 17 17.81 -42.49 55.16
N ASP A 18 17.58 -41.19 55.39
CA ASP A 18 18.12 -40.44 56.52
C ASP A 18 17.04 -39.56 57.18
N LEU A 19 17.32 -39.08 58.40
CA LEU A 19 16.51 -38.04 59.02
C LEU A 19 16.70 -36.72 58.24
N ILE A 20 15.61 -36.04 57.92
CA ILE A 20 15.62 -34.73 57.29
C ILE A 20 15.03 -33.67 58.23
N THR A 21 15.56 -32.45 58.17
CA THR A 21 15.06 -31.28 58.94
C THR A 21 13.94 -30.56 58.20
N GLU A 22 13.24 -29.60 58.81
CA GLU A 22 12.19 -28.80 58.14
C GLU A 22 12.71 -27.85 57.04
N SER A 23 14.03 -27.63 56.97
CA SER A 23 14.68 -26.75 55.99
C SER A 23 15.63 -27.48 55.04
N GLN A 24 15.57 -28.82 55.00
CA GLN A 24 16.43 -29.64 54.16
C GLN A 24 16.18 -29.35 52.67
N THR A 25 17.23 -29.03 51.92
CA THR A 25 17.16 -28.76 50.47
C THR A 25 17.52 -29.96 49.61
N ASP A 26 18.32 -30.90 50.12
CA ASP A 26 18.68 -32.11 49.40
C ASP A 26 18.22 -33.33 50.20
N ILE A 27 17.40 -34.19 49.58
CA ILE A 27 16.70 -35.30 50.24
C ILE A 27 17.00 -36.61 49.53
N THR A 28 17.67 -37.54 50.20
CA THR A 28 17.99 -38.87 49.68
C THR A 28 16.85 -39.85 49.93
N VAL A 29 16.47 -40.61 48.90
CA VAL A 29 15.43 -41.65 48.95
C VAL A 29 15.98 -43.02 48.56
N ALA A 30 15.34 -44.10 49.01
CA ALA A 30 15.80 -45.46 48.78
C ALA A 30 15.74 -45.89 47.30
N ASP A 31 14.69 -45.45 46.61
CA ASP A 31 14.41 -45.71 45.20
C ASP A 31 13.89 -44.41 44.57
N ILE A 32 14.66 -43.83 43.64
CA ILE A 32 14.29 -42.60 42.93
C ILE A 32 13.42 -42.88 41.69
N GLU A 33 13.40 -44.11 41.19
CA GLU A 33 12.73 -44.47 39.92
C GLU A 33 11.20 -44.34 40.01
N VAL A 34 10.67 -44.29 41.24
CA VAL A 34 9.24 -44.10 41.52
C VAL A 34 8.79 -42.63 41.53
N LEU A 35 9.74 -41.68 41.40
CA LEU A 35 9.51 -40.24 41.35
C LEU A 35 9.84 -39.66 39.96
N LEU A 36 9.55 -38.38 39.74
CA LEU A 36 9.90 -37.71 38.48
C LEU A 36 11.41 -37.43 38.43
N THR A 37 12.03 -37.64 37.28
CA THR A 37 13.49 -37.48 37.08
C THR A 37 13.93 -36.02 36.82
N GLY A 38 13.00 -35.14 36.48
CA GLY A 38 13.22 -33.69 36.37
C GLY A 38 12.70 -32.94 37.58
N GLU A 39 12.37 -31.66 37.41
CA GLU A 39 11.60 -30.93 38.41
C GLU A 39 10.27 -31.64 38.69
N GLY A 40 9.95 -31.83 39.96
CA GLY A 40 8.77 -32.60 40.37
C GLY A 40 8.27 -32.24 41.76
N ILE A 41 7.11 -32.80 42.10
CA ILE A 41 6.56 -32.73 43.46
C ILE A 41 6.50 -34.12 44.08
N ALA A 42 6.75 -34.22 45.38
CA ALA A 42 6.63 -35.46 46.13
C ALA A 42 5.93 -35.19 47.46
N THR A 43 5.16 -36.16 47.95
CA THR A 43 4.51 -36.09 49.26
C THR A 43 5.31 -36.94 50.24
N ILE A 44 5.69 -36.35 51.37
CA ILE A 44 6.35 -37.03 52.48
C ILE A 44 5.31 -37.29 53.58
N GLY A 45 5.19 -38.55 54.01
CA GLY A 45 4.20 -39.01 54.99
C GLY A 45 2.93 -39.61 54.38
N ASN A 46 2.15 -40.36 55.17
CA ASN A 46 0.91 -41.05 54.74
C ASN A 46 -0.32 -40.79 55.63
N GLY A 47 -0.38 -39.66 56.33
CA GLY A 47 -1.51 -39.32 57.20
C GLY A 47 -1.77 -37.83 57.25
N ASP A 48 -2.54 -37.37 58.23
CA ASP A 48 -3.01 -35.98 58.39
C ASP A 48 -1.89 -34.93 58.47
N ALA A 49 -0.65 -35.39 58.68
CA ALA A 49 0.56 -34.60 58.88
C ALA A 49 1.48 -34.53 57.65
N ALA A 50 1.08 -35.07 56.49
CA ALA A 50 1.91 -35.09 55.30
C ALA A 50 2.21 -33.67 54.75
N GLU A 51 3.35 -33.53 54.06
CA GLU A 51 3.68 -32.33 53.30
C GLU A 51 3.95 -32.68 51.84
N THR A 52 3.65 -31.77 50.92
CA THR A 52 4.13 -31.84 49.54
C THR A 52 5.35 -30.94 49.41
N ILE A 53 6.43 -31.49 48.86
CA ILE A 53 7.66 -30.78 48.52
C ILE A 53 7.73 -30.58 47.00
N LEU A 54 8.43 -29.53 46.58
CA LEU A 54 8.84 -29.29 45.19
C LEU A 54 10.35 -29.47 45.10
N TYR A 55 10.88 -30.17 44.10
CA TYR A 55 12.32 -30.33 43.88
C TYR A 55 12.67 -29.98 42.43
N THR A 56 13.89 -29.48 42.18
CA THR A 56 14.28 -28.94 40.87
C THR A 56 14.86 -30.00 39.92
N SER A 57 15.49 -31.03 40.48
CA SER A 57 16.11 -32.12 39.72
C SER A 57 16.40 -33.31 40.63
N VAL A 58 16.90 -34.40 40.04
CA VAL A 58 17.43 -35.55 40.79
C VAL A 58 18.91 -35.77 40.44
N ASP A 59 19.72 -36.15 41.42
CA ASP A 59 21.11 -36.60 41.23
C ASP A 59 21.33 -37.91 42.01
N GLY A 60 21.53 -39.00 41.26
CA GLY A 60 21.43 -40.35 41.80
C GLY A 60 20.09 -40.56 42.52
N ASN A 61 20.16 -40.95 43.80
CA ASN A 61 18.99 -41.15 44.66
C ASN A 61 18.59 -39.90 45.47
N THR A 62 19.10 -38.72 45.11
CA THR A 62 18.90 -37.48 45.86
C THR A 62 18.00 -36.52 45.08
N LEU A 63 16.93 -36.05 45.71
CA LEU A 63 16.13 -34.92 45.25
C LEU A 63 16.89 -33.63 45.56
N ILE A 64 17.16 -32.82 44.54
CA ILE A 64 17.96 -31.60 44.65
C ILE A 64 17.06 -30.37 44.65
N GLY A 65 17.42 -29.36 45.46
CA GLY A 65 16.72 -28.07 45.47
C GLY A 65 15.29 -28.14 45.99
N CYS A 66 15.06 -28.98 46.99
CA CYS A 66 13.77 -29.20 47.64
C CYS A 66 13.29 -27.94 48.36
N VAL A 67 12.12 -27.46 47.96
CA VAL A 67 11.29 -26.50 48.69
C VAL A 67 10.35 -27.28 49.61
N ARG A 68 10.59 -27.16 50.91
CA ARG A 68 9.79 -27.79 51.96
C ARG A 68 8.49 -27.04 52.21
N GLY A 69 7.45 -27.75 52.62
CA GLY A 69 6.13 -27.16 52.82
C GLY A 69 5.58 -26.43 51.59
N PHE A 70 5.95 -26.87 50.37
CA PHE A 70 5.39 -26.34 49.13
C PHE A 70 3.85 -26.40 49.16
N GLN A 71 3.33 -27.47 49.77
CA GLN A 71 2.02 -27.45 50.42
C GLN A 71 2.07 -28.18 51.78
N GLY A 72 1.26 -27.73 52.73
CA GLY A 72 1.27 -28.23 54.10
C GLY A 72 2.35 -27.57 54.96
N VAL A 73 2.61 -28.13 56.14
CA VAL A 73 3.60 -27.59 57.09
C VAL A 73 4.85 -28.46 57.07
N ALA A 74 5.97 -27.85 56.65
CA ALA A 74 7.29 -28.46 56.69
C ALA A 74 7.66 -28.94 58.10
N ARG A 75 8.26 -30.11 58.21
CA ARG A 75 8.69 -30.68 59.51
C ARG A 75 9.89 -31.61 59.39
N ALA A 76 10.46 -32.00 60.52
CA ALA A 76 11.44 -33.07 60.54
C ALA A 76 10.77 -34.43 60.27
N TRP A 77 11.42 -35.28 59.46
CA TRP A 77 10.98 -36.64 59.18
C TRP A 77 12.12 -37.62 59.43
N THR A 78 11.80 -38.76 60.05
CA THR A 78 12.80 -39.81 60.34
C THR A 78 13.09 -40.64 59.09
N ALA A 79 14.25 -41.30 59.06
CA ALA A 79 14.54 -42.35 58.08
C ALA A 79 13.42 -43.41 58.06
N GLY A 80 13.14 -43.99 56.89
CA GLY A 80 12.01 -44.89 56.65
C GLY A 80 10.67 -44.18 56.42
N THR A 81 10.60 -42.85 56.53
CA THR A 81 9.37 -42.13 56.18
C THR A 81 9.10 -42.27 54.70
N ARG A 82 7.89 -42.68 54.36
CA ARG A 82 7.47 -42.87 52.97
C ARG A 82 7.38 -41.56 52.21
N VAL A 83 7.88 -41.59 50.99
CA VAL A 83 7.83 -40.51 50.00
C VAL A 83 7.20 -41.06 48.73
N ALA A 84 6.31 -40.31 48.10
CA ALA A 84 5.68 -40.72 46.84
C ALA A 84 5.22 -39.53 46.01
N ARG A 85 5.18 -39.70 44.68
CA ARG A 85 4.45 -38.81 43.78
C ARG A 85 2.95 -39.08 43.86
N ASN A 86 2.32 -38.61 44.93
CA ASN A 86 0.86 -38.63 45.10
C ASN A 86 0.20 -37.53 44.28
N PHE A 87 -1.06 -37.72 43.85
CA PHE A 87 -1.90 -36.62 43.39
C PHE A 87 -2.17 -35.67 44.56
N ALA A 88 -1.51 -34.52 44.55
CA ALA A 88 -1.52 -33.54 45.64
C ALA A 88 -2.55 -32.44 45.38
N ALA A 89 -2.86 -31.62 46.39
CA ALA A 89 -3.71 -30.45 46.20
C ALA A 89 -3.15 -29.52 45.11
N ALA A 90 -1.82 -29.43 44.97
CA ALA A 90 -1.13 -28.65 43.95
C ALA A 90 -1.52 -29.06 42.53
N ASP A 91 -1.75 -30.35 42.29
CA ASP A 91 -2.18 -30.84 40.98
C ASP A 91 -3.60 -30.36 40.66
N TRP A 92 -4.52 -30.48 41.62
CA TRP A 92 -5.90 -30.04 41.45
C TRP A 92 -6.02 -28.53 41.37
N ASP A 93 -5.32 -27.79 42.23
CA ASP A 93 -5.33 -26.34 42.24
C ASP A 93 -4.75 -25.79 40.93
N ALA A 94 -3.63 -26.32 40.45
CA ALA A 94 -3.06 -25.95 39.15
C ALA A 94 -4.04 -26.26 37.99
N ALA A 95 -4.66 -27.44 37.98
CA ALA A 95 -5.62 -27.81 36.95
C ALA A 95 -6.88 -26.90 36.97
N ARG A 96 -7.47 -26.69 38.15
CA ARG A 96 -8.64 -25.83 38.34
C ARG A 96 -8.34 -24.38 37.94
N GLU A 97 -7.22 -23.83 38.41
CA GLU A 97 -6.81 -22.46 38.08
C GLU A 97 -6.56 -22.29 36.58
N ASN A 98 -5.89 -23.25 35.94
CA ASN A 98 -5.71 -23.25 34.48
C ASN A 98 -7.04 -23.26 33.72
N ILE A 99 -8.01 -24.06 34.17
CA ILE A 99 -9.35 -24.11 33.57
C ILE A 99 -10.09 -22.78 33.75
N LEU A 100 -10.01 -22.17 34.93
CA LEU A 100 -10.64 -20.87 35.20
C LEU A 100 -9.99 -19.73 34.40
N GLU A 101 -8.66 -19.70 34.32
CA GLU A 101 -7.90 -18.75 33.49
C GLU A 101 -8.29 -18.88 32.01
N LEU A 102 -8.42 -20.11 31.50
CA LEU A 102 -8.86 -20.34 30.13
C LEU A 102 -10.32 -19.91 29.90
N ALA A 103 -11.21 -20.17 30.86
CA ALA A 103 -12.61 -19.78 30.77
C ALA A 103 -12.75 -18.26 30.69
N ASP A 104 -12.00 -17.52 31.51
CA ASP A 104 -11.99 -16.05 31.55
C ASP A 104 -11.57 -15.45 30.19
N ARG A 105 -10.46 -15.95 29.61
CA ARG A 105 -9.95 -15.55 28.28
C ARG A 105 -10.91 -15.85 27.12
N LEU A 106 -11.88 -16.75 27.33
CA LEU A 106 -12.86 -17.19 26.33
C LEU A 106 -14.26 -16.57 26.53
N ASP A 107 -14.53 -15.94 27.67
CA ASP A 107 -15.84 -15.43 28.02
C ASP A 107 -16.11 -14.08 27.35
N THR A 108 -15.27 -13.09 27.64
CA THR A 108 -15.43 -11.71 27.16
C THR A 108 -14.34 -11.34 26.15
N PRO A 109 -14.66 -10.78 24.96
CA PRO A 109 -13.63 -10.32 24.03
C PRO A 109 -12.93 -9.07 24.53
N GLU A 110 -11.59 -9.12 24.58
CA GLU A 110 -10.74 -7.99 24.98
C GLU A 110 -9.93 -7.46 23.80
N ARG A 111 -9.76 -6.15 23.74
CA ARG A 111 -9.05 -5.45 22.66
C ARG A 111 -8.24 -4.28 23.21
N ALA A 112 -7.01 -4.15 22.75
CA ALA A 112 -6.20 -2.96 22.96
C ALA A 112 -6.43 -1.95 21.84
N SER A 113 -6.43 -0.66 22.21
CA SER A 113 -6.30 0.43 21.25
C SER A 113 -4.82 0.71 21.00
N ILE A 114 -4.45 0.96 19.75
CA ILE A 114 -3.08 1.25 19.34
C ILE A 114 -3.06 2.42 18.35
N THR A 115 -2.05 3.28 18.48
CA THR A 115 -1.77 4.37 17.55
C THR A 115 -0.39 4.14 16.94
N LEU A 116 -0.35 4.01 15.62
CA LEU A 116 0.87 3.83 14.84
C LEU A 116 1.28 5.19 14.30
N GLN A 117 2.42 5.68 14.76
CA GLN A 117 2.91 7.03 14.50
C GLN A 117 3.72 7.10 13.19
N PRO A 118 3.81 8.26 12.54
CA PRO A 118 4.64 8.46 11.36
C PRO A 118 6.09 7.99 11.56
N ARG A 119 6.69 7.45 10.49
CA ARG A 119 8.07 6.94 10.44
C ARG A 119 8.25 5.62 11.19
N LEU A 120 9.51 5.19 11.30
CA LEU A 120 9.93 3.96 11.95
C LEU A 120 9.85 4.09 13.47
N HIS A 121 9.15 3.18 14.13
CA HIS A 121 9.02 3.10 15.59
C HIS A 121 8.76 1.65 16.04
N VAL A 122 8.77 1.41 17.35
CA VAL A 122 8.43 0.10 17.94
C VAL A 122 7.09 0.20 18.65
N VAL A 123 6.26 -0.83 18.49
CA VAL A 123 5.04 -1.04 19.29
C VAL A 123 5.06 -2.45 19.87
N SER A 124 4.45 -2.67 21.02
CA SER A 124 4.37 -3.99 21.65
C SER A 124 2.95 -4.54 21.57
N ALA A 125 2.80 -5.83 21.25
CA ALA A 125 1.53 -6.54 21.28
C ALA A 125 1.65 -7.74 22.24
N ASN A 126 0.57 -8.07 22.95
CA ASN A 126 0.58 -9.17 23.92
C ASN A 126 0.32 -10.55 23.31
N GLN A 127 -0.02 -10.61 22.01
CA GLN A 127 -0.21 -11.85 21.25
C GLN A 127 -0.17 -11.57 19.74
N ASP A 128 -0.10 -12.64 18.96
CA ASP A 128 -0.26 -12.57 17.51
C ASP A 128 -1.70 -12.15 17.16
N ALA A 129 -1.87 -11.00 16.49
CA ALA A 129 -3.19 -10.44 16.22
C ALA A 129 -3.23 -9.60 14.94
N ALA A 130 -4.38 -9.58 14.27
CA ALA A 130 -4.64 -8.65 13.17
C ALA A 130 -4.96 -7.25 13.72
N PHE A 131 -4.35 -6.22 13.11
CA PHE A 131 -4.74 -4.84 13.34
C PHE A 131 -6.04 -4.53 12.60
N LYS A 132 -6.98 -3.89 13.31
CA LYS A 132 -8.24 -3.38 12.77
C LYS A 132 -8.20 -1.87 12.81
N LEU A 133 -8.25 -1.23 11.64
CA LEU A 133 -8.28 0.23 11.52
C LEU A 133 -9.56 0.78 12.15
N ALA A 134 -9.42 1.72 13.08
CA ALA A 134 -10.55 2.47 13.65
C ALA A 134 -10.60 3.91 13.13
N GLY A 135 -9.44 4.49 12.82
CA GLY A 135 -9.38 5.87 12.34
C GLY A 135 -8.08 6.21 11.63
N LEU A 136 -8.22 6.90 10.50
CA LEU A 136 -7.15 7.60 9.80
C LEU A 136 -7.74 8.89 9.27
N GLN A 137 -7.12 10.02 9.61
CA GLN A 137 -7.61 11.35 9.28
C GLN A 137 -6.69 12.06 8.30
N GLY A 138 -7.29 12.90 7.45
CA GLY A 138 -6.57 13.74 6.52
C GLY A 138 -5.78 14.85 7.19
N ARG A 139 -4.75 15.30 6.47
CA ARG A 139 -3.92 16.46 6.80
C ARG A 139 -3.65 17.19 5.49
N THR A 140 -3.54 18.51 5.52
CA THR A 140 -3.16 19.27 4.32
C THR A 140 -2.03 20.22 4.65
N VAL A 141 -1.03 20.28 3.75
CA VAL A 141 0.08 21.21 3.83
C VAL A 141 0.26 21.87 2.47
N LEU A 142 0.48 23.19 2.48
CA LEU A 142 0.79 23.98 1.30
C LEU A 142 2.30 24.02 1.07
N ASN A 143 2.73 23.96 -0.18
CA ASN A 143 4.14 24.02 -0.60
C ASN A 143 5.08 23.12 0.20
N TYR A 144 4.88 21.81 0.10
CA TYR A 144 5.54 20.83 0.96
C TYR A 144 6.91 20.40 0.42
N GLN A 145 7.96 20.60 1.22
CA GLN A 145 9.34 20.13 0.93
C GLN A 145 9.83 20.47 -0.48
N SER A 146 9.88 21.78 -0.79
CA SER A 146 10.29 22.33 -2.09
C SER A 146 9.36 22.01 -3.26
N GLN A 147 8.25 21.31 -3.04
CA GLN A 147 7.20 21.14 -4.04
C GLN A 147 6.17 22.25 -3.91
N VAL A 148 5.71 22.80 -5.04
CA VAL A 148 4.66 23.81 -5.11
C VAL A 148 3.29 23.15 -5.22
N GLY A 149 2.32 23.57 -4.39
CA GLY A 149 0.94 23.09 -4.47
C GLY A 149 0.29 22.76 -3.13
N ILE A 150 -0.78 21.97 -3.18
CA ILE A 150 -1.59 21.52 -2.05
C ILE A 150 -1.43 20.00 -1.89
N PHE A 151 -0.90 19.58 -0.75
CA PHE A 151 -0.55 18.17 -0.50
C PHE A 151 -1.41 17.61 0.64
N GLY A 152 -2.15 16.55 0.35
CA GLY A 152 -2.83 15.73 1.34
C GLY A 152 -2.01 14.52 1.77
N VAL A 153 -2.56 13.73 2.69
CA VAL A 153 -2.01 12.39 3.02
C VAL A 153 -2.28 11.48 1.83
N LEU A 154 -1.28 11.34 0.94
CA LEU A 154 -1.40 10.58 -0.30
C LEU A 154 -0.93 9.15 -0.12
N ASN A 155 -1.78 8.20 -0.50
CA ASN A 155 -1.54 6.76 -0.47
C ASN A 155 -0.83 6.28 0.80
N PRO A 156 -1.48 6.40 1.97
CA PRO A 156 -0.86 6.05 3.24
C PRO A 156 -0.69 4.55 3.38
N TYR A 157 0.38 4.14 4.06
CA TYR A 157 0.70 2.74 4.33
C TYR A 157 1.28 2.55 5.72
N VAL A 158 1.18 1.32 6.18
CA VAL A 158 1.86 0.79 7.36
C VAL A 158 2.54 -0.51 6.99
N ILE A 159 3.82 -0.66 7.33
CA ILE A 159 4.57 -1.92 7.23
C ILE A 159 4.99 -2.32 8.63
N ARG A 160 4.68 -3.55 9.03
CA ARG A 160 5.25 -4.22 10.20
C ARG A 160 6.31 -5.18 9.69
N TYR A 161 7.56 -4.92 10.04
CA TYR A 161 8.70 -5.74 9.63
C TYR A 161 8.70 -7.09 10.37
N GLY A 162 9.26 -8.14 9.77
CA GLY A 162 9.37 -9.46 10.41
C GLY A 162 10.05 -9.41 11.78
N ALA A 163 9.75 -10.40 12.63
CA ALA A 163 10.44 -10.55 13.92
C ALA A 163 11.97 -10.66 13.76
N ASN A 164 12.41 -11.24 12.64
CA ASN A 164 13.75 -11.05 12.09
C ASN A 164 13.75 -9.90 11.07
N LEU A 165 14.58 -8.89 11.29
CA LEU A 165 14.71 -7.73 10.43
C LEU A 165 15.63 -7.97 9.22
N LEU A 166 16.37 -9.08 9.17
CA LEU A 166 17.24 -9.42 8.05
C LEU A 166 16.49 -10.24 6.98
N PRO A 167 16.46 -9.79 5.72
CA PRO A 167 15.84 -10.56 4.65
C PRO A 167 16.74 -11.71 4.21
N PRO A 168 16.22 -12.63 3.37
CA PRO A 168 17.03 -13.63 2.68
C PRO A 168 18.26 -13.07 1.95
N PHE A 169 19.32 -13.87 1.82
CA PHE A 169 20.60 -13.45 1.25
C PHE A 169 20.54 -13.02 -0.23
N TYR A 170 19.49 -13.41 -0.97
CA TYR A 170 19.31 -12.94 -2.35
C TYR A 170 18.90 -11.46 -2.45
N GLU A 171 18.56 -10.82 -1.32
CA GLU A 171 18.31 -9.37 -1.23
C GLU A 171 19.53 -8.57 -0.76
N TRP A 172 20.65 -9.25 -0.49
CA TRP A 172 21.87 -8.62 0.02
C TRP A 172 22.78 -8.19 -1.14
N GLU A 173 23.51 -7.09 -0.94
CA GLU A 173 24.53 -6.64 -1.88
C GLU A 173 25.77 -7.53 -1.78
N THR A 174 26.35 -7.90 -2.92
CA THR A 174 27.58 -8.69 -3.00
C THR A 174 28.75 -7.82 -3.43
N GLY A 175 29.90 -8.00 -2.79
CA GLY A 175 31.18 -7.43 -3.19
C GLY A 175 32.21 -8.53 -3.38
N ILE A 176 32.54 -8.86 -4.63
CA ILE A 176 33.42 -9.99 -4.98
C ILE A 176 34.80 -9.45 -5.35
N GLN A 177 35.85 -9.96 -4.69
CA GLN A 177 37.24 -9.64 -5.03
C GLN A 177 37.71 -10.46 -6.25
N PRO A 178 38.73 -10.00 -7.00
CA PRO A 178 39.22 -10.72 -8.18
C PRO A 178 39.60 -12.18 -7.87
N GLY A 179 38.95 -13.12 -8.58
CA GLY A 179 39.20 -14.56 -8.46
C GLY A 179 38.32 -15.28 -7.43
N ASP A 180 37.73 -14.58 -6.47
CA ASP A 180 36.84 -15.15 -5.46
C ASP A 180 35.43 -15.44 -6.03
N ASN A 181 34.60 -16.17 -5.29
CA ASN A 181 33.22 -16.50 -5.68
C ASN A 181 32.27 -16.43 -4.47
N ILE A 182 31.02 -16.00 -4.69
CA ILE A 182 29.92 -16.07 -3.71
C ILE A 182 28.78 -16.90 -4.32
N SER A 183 28.30 -17.90 -3.58
CA SER A 183 27.09 -18.66 -3.91
C SER A 183 26.03 -18.52 -2.82
N ILE A 184 24.79 -18.27 -3.23
CA ILE A 184 23.63 -18.31 -2.34
C ILE A 184 22.99 -19.69 -2.52
N ASP A 185 23.29 -20.60 -1.60
CA ASP A 185 22.87 -22.00 -1.71
C ASP A 185 21.36 -22.16 -1.49
N ASN A 186 20.81 -21.34 -0.58
CA ASN A 186 19.37 -21.21 -0.33
C ASN A 186 19.08 -19.82 0.32
N PRO A 187 17.81 -19.42 0.53
CA PRO A 187 17.45 -18.10 1.07
C PRO A 187 18.20 -17.67 2.34
N HIS A 188 18.62 -18.61 3.19
CA HIS A 188 19.24 -18.34 4.49
C HIS A 188 20.60 -19.03 4.64
N LYS A 189 21.24 -19.38 3.52
CA LYS A 189 22.62 -19.89 3.48
C LYS A 189 23.41 -19.26 2.34
N VAL A 190 24.56 -18.68 2.69
CA VAL A 190 25.52 -18.13 1.73
C VAL A 190 26.90 -18.72 1.98
N THR A 191 27.58 -19.05 0.89
CA THR A 191 28.96 -19.54 0.88
C THR A 191 29.84 -18.53 0.15
N ILE A 192 30.87 -18.04 0.83
CA ILE A 192 31.90 -17.16 0.26
C ILE A 192 33.18 -17.97 0.13
N ASN A 193 33.59 -18.20 -1.12
CA ASN A 193 34.83 -18.90 -1.46
C ASN A 193 35.90 -17.87 -1.83
N ALA A 194 36.73 -17.50 -0.86
CA ALA A 194 37.89 -16.66 -1.06
C ALA A 194 39.06 -17.50 -1.60
N THR A 195 39.15 -17.66 -2.92
CA THR A 195 40.15 -18.53 -3.56
C THR A 195 41.50 -17.85 -3.73
N THR A 196 41.51 -16.52 -3.90
CA THR A 196 42.69 -15.80 -4.37
C THR A 196 43.12 -14.70 -3.42
N VAL A 197 42.18 -13.84 -3.00
CA VAL A 197 42.51 -12.63 -2.23
C VAL A 197 41.84 -12.63 -0.87
N GLY A 198 40.56 -13.01 -0.79
CA GLY A 198 39.75 -12.79 0.41
C GLY A 198 39.32 -11.34 0.57
N GLY A 199 38.42 -11.08 1.52
CA GLY A 199 37.75 -9.79 1.67
C GLY A 199 36.48 -9.64 0.83
N SER A 200 36.04 -10.71 0.16
CA SER A 200 34.73 -10.77 -0.48
C SER A 200 33.63 -10.79 0.58
N TYR A 201 32.52 -10.08 0.33
CA TYR A 201 31.46 -9.87 1.30
C TYR A 201 30.06 -9.95 0.73
N VAL A 202 29.11 -10.22 1.62
CA VAL A 202 27.70 -9.87 1.45
C VAL A 202 27.29 -8.87 2.53
N ARG A 203 26.42 -7.93 2.19
CA ARG A 203 25.93 -6.93 3.14
C ARG A 203 24.48 -6.54 2.94
N TYR A 204 23.87 -6.03 4.00
CA TYR A 204 22.53 -5.47 3.96
C TYR A 204 22.41 -4.26 4.90
N TYR A 205 21.64 -3.25 4.48
CA TYR A 205 21.37 -2.06 5.28
C TYR A 205 19.98 -2.16 5.91
N VAL A 206 19.91 -2.48 7.20
CA VAL A 206 18.66 -2.61 7.95
C VAL A 206 18.25 -1.25 8.51
N PRO A 207 17.02 -0.75 8.29
CA PRO A 207 16.51 0.43 8.99
C PRO A 207 16.47 0.19 10.51
N VAL A 208 17.02 1.11 11.29
CA VAL A 208 17.08 1.01 12.76
C VAL A 208 16.64 2.29 13.43
N ILE A 209 16.28 2.18 14.72
CA ILE A 209 15.88 3.31 15.55
C ILE A 209 17.04 3.65 16.50
N PRO A 210 17.51 4.91 16.57
CA PRO A 210 18.49 5.33 17.56
C PRO A 210 18.07 4.97 18.99
N SER A 211 19.03 4.51 19.79
CA SER A 211 18.85 4.09 21.19
C SER A 211 18.00 2.82 21.40
N GLN A 212 17.42 2.23 20.35
CA GLN A 212 16.75 0.93 20.44
C GLN A 212 17.79 -0.21 20.49
N GLN A 213 17.69 -1.11 21.45
CA GLN A 213 18.55 -2.31 21.47
C GLN A 213 18.10 -3.32 20.42
N TYR A 214 19.07 -3.90 19.73
CA TYR A 214 18.91 -5.03 18.83
C TYR A 214 19.95 -6.11 19.15
N ILE A 215 19.62 -7.36 18.91
CA ILE A 215 20.59 -8.46 18.92
C ILE A 215 20.80 -8.96 17.48
N VAL A 216 22.05 -8.97 17.04
CA VAL A 216 22.46 -9.46 15.70
C VAL A 216 23.23 -10.75 15.87
N SER A 217 22.85 -11.80 15.13
CA SER A 217 23.50 -13.10 15.18
C SER A 217 23.49 -13.79 13.82
N VAL A 218 24.42 -14.73 13.63
CA VAL A 218 24.48 -15.62 12.46
C VAL A 218 25.33 -16.83 12.85
N SER A 219 25.00 -17.99 12.30
CA SER A 219 25.85 -19.18 12.43
C SER A 219 26.91 -19.14 11.33
N SER A 220 28.17 -19.35 11.69
CA SER A 220 29.30 -19.29 10.75
C SER A 220 30.18 -20.53 10.82
N GLN A 221 30.72 -20.96 9.68
CA GLN A 221 31.73 -22.01 9.58
C GLN A 221 32.90 -21.54 8.71
N GLY A 222 34.12 -21.98 9.06
CA GLY A 222 35.37 -21.58 8.38
C GLY A 222 36.19 -20.60 9.22
N ALA A 223 37.51 -20.81 9.27
CA ALA A 223 38.42 -19.98 10.07
C ALA A 223 38.56 -18.53 9.57
N ASN A 224 38.07 -18.27 8.35
CA ASN A 224 38.04 -16.95 7.72
C ASN A 224 36.67 -16.27 7.77
N ALA A 225 35.71 -16.78 8.56
CA ALA A 225 34.39 -16.18 8.66
C ALA A 225 34.40 -14.98 9.63
N SER A 226 34.22 -13.76 9.09
CA SER A 226 34.17 -12.51 9.86
C SER A 226 32.81 -11.83 9.73
N MET A 227 32.32 -11.27 10.83
CA MET A 227 30.98 -10.68 10.97
C MET A 227 31.08 -9.37 11.74
N TYR A 228 30.56 -8.29 11.17
CA TYR A 228 30.55 -6.97 11.83
C TYR A 228 29.48 -6.05 11.25
N CYS A 229 29.19 -4.99 11.99
CA CYS A 229 28.24 -3.95 11.60
C CYS A 229 28.89 -2.56 11.55
N TYR A 230 28.22 -1.61 10.90
CA TYR A 230 28.49 -0.17 10.99
C TYR A 230 27.21 0.63 11.17
N PHE A 231 27.29 1.76 11.87
CA PHE A 231 26.24 2.76 11.88
C PHE A 231 26.30 3.63 10.64
N CYS A 232 25.16 3.79 9.97
CA CYS A 232 25.05 4.56 8.73
C CYS A 232 23.94 5.64 8.78
N GLY A 233 24.18 6.75 8.09
CA GLY A 233 23.22 7.85 7.89
C GLY A 233 22.18 7.56 6.80
N GLU A 234 21.37 8.57 6.45
CA GLU A 234 20.25 8.44 5.48
C GLU A 234 20.70 8.02 4.07
N ASP A 235 21.90 8.44 3.65
CA ASP A 235 22.51 8.10 2.37
C ASP A 235 23.31 6.79 2.40
N LYS A 236 23.15 6.00 3.47
CA LYS A 236 23.90 4.76 3.76
C LYS A 236 25.41 4.95 3.94
N THR A 237 25.89 6.18 4.12
CA THR A 237 27.29 6.43 4.48
C THR A 237 27.57 6.06 5.94
N ARG A 238 28.74 5.49 6.21
CA ARG A 238 29.17 5.14 7.58
C ARG A 238 29.45 6.42 8.37
N ILE A 239 28.92 6.53 9.59
CA ILE A 239 29.02 7.74 10.40
C ILE A 239 30.43 7.94 10.95
N ASP A 240 31.00 6.92 11.58
CA ASP A 240 32.33 6.96 12.21
C ASP A 240 33.32 5.95 11.59
N GLY A 241 32.84 5.08 10.71
CA GLY A 241 33.63 4.01 10.10
C GLY A 241 34.10 2.93 11.09
N VAL A 242 33.54 2.90 12.31
CA VAL A 242 33.93 1.98 13.38
C VAL A 242 33.18 0.66 13.23
N ARG A 243 33.92 -0.45 13.23
CA ARG A 243 33.35 -1.80 13.21
C ARG A 243 32.75 -2.15 14.55
N ILE A 244 31.57 -2.76 14.51
CA ILE A 244 30.84 -3.22 15.67
C ILE A 244 30.72 -4.74 15.56
N ASN A 245 31.13 -5.47 16.59
CA ASN A 245 30.98 -6.91 16.61
C ASN A 245 29.49 -7.29 16.75
N PHE A 246 29.13 -8.47 16.25
CA PHE A 246 27.79 -9.03 16.45
C PHE A 246 27.52 -9.26 17.95
N GLY A 247 26.24 -9.30 18.32
CA GLY A 247 25.77 -9.30 19.69
C GLY A 247 24.70 -8.23 19.91
N VAL A 248 24.63 -7.69 21.13
CA VAL A 248 23.71 -6.60 21.47
C VAL A 248 24.29 -5.28 20.97
N ILE A 249 23.55 -4.62 20.07
CA ILE A 249 23.91 -3.36 19.44
C ILE A 249 22.86 -2.31 19.79
N THR A 250 23.32 -1.12 20.17
CA THR A 250 22.47 0.05 20.43
C THR A 250 22.88 1.16 19.45
N PRO A 251 22.09 1.45 18.40
CA PRO A 251 22.40 2.49 17.44
C PRO A 251 22.52 3.86 18.10
N ILE A 252 23.57 4.60 17.72
CA ILE A 252 23.80 5.97 18.21
C ILE A 252 22.85 6.96 17.54
N GLN A 253 22.76 8.17 18.09
CA GLN A 253 22.01 9.25 17.47
C GLN A 253 22.50 9.54 16.04
N GLY A 254 21.56 9.82 15.14
CA GLY A 254 21.84 10.02 13.72
C GLY A 254 21.93 8.74 12.88
N THR A 255 21.95 7.55 13.51
CA THR A 255 21.89 6.28 12.77
C THR A 255 20.51 6.07 12.16
N ILE A 256 20.47 5.87 10.85
CA ILE A 256 19.25 5.50 10.10
C ILE A 256 19.30 4.03 9.69
N TYR A 257 20.49 3.54 9.34
CA TYR A 257 20.72 2.15 8.94
C TYR A 257 21.83 1.50 9.75
N LEU A 258 21.68 0.20 10.00
CA LEU A 258 22.78 -0.67 10.40
C LEU A 258 23.25 -1.45 9.16
N GLU A 259 24.48 -1.23 8.72
CA GLU A 259 25.11 -2.06 7.69
C GLU A 259 25.57 -3.37 8.34
N VAL A 260 24.94 -4.49 8.01
CA VAL A 260 25.33 -5.83 8.48
C VAL A 260 26.20 -6.48 7.42
N VAL A 261 27.41 -6.93 7.78
CA VAL A 261 28.40 -7.44 6.84
C VAL A 261 28.88 -8.84 7.25
N LEU A 262 28.87 -9.76 6.29
CA LEU A 262 29.48 -11.08 6.38
C LEU A 262 30.63 -11.15 5.37
N ASN A 263 31.84 -11.46 5.83
CA ASN A 263 33.07 -11.28 5.07
C ASN A 263 34.07 -12.43 5.30
N THR A 264 35.00 -12.58 4.37
CA THR A 264 36.16 -13.47 4.44
C THR A 264 37.40 -12.73 4.95
N LEU A 265 37.52 -12.57 6.28
CA LEU A 265 38.66 -11.95 6.94
C LEU A 265 39.14 -12.81 8.12
N ASP A 266 40.41 -12.69 8.50
CA ASP A 266 40.93 -13.31 9.72
C ASP A 266 40.52 -12.53 11.00
N SER A 267 40.96 -13.00 12.17
CA SER A 267 40.68 -12.36 13.47
C SER A 267 41.30 -10.97 13.64
N ASN A 268 42.28 -10.60 12.81
CA ASN A 268 42.87 -9.26 12.74
C ASN A 268 42.26 -8.43 11.61
N TYR A 269 41.20 -8.94 10.98
CA TYR A 269 40.50 -8.36 9.84
C TYR A 269 41.37 -8.18 8.58
N ALA A 270 42.41 -9.00 8.43
CA ALA A 270 43.18 -9.09 7.20
C ALA A 270 42.45 -9.96 6.17
N LYS A 271 42.63 -9.65 4.88
CA LYS A 271 42.11 -10.48 3.79
C LYS A 271 42.81 -11.84 3.81
N ILE A 272 42.02 -12.91 3.82
CA ILE A 272 42.53 -14.28 3.87
C ILE A 272 41.71 -15.20 2.97
N THR A 273 42.38 -16.15 2.32
CA THR A 273 41.74 -17.18 1.51
C THR A 273 41.07 -18.25 2.38
N GLY A 274 40.12 -18.97 1.79
CA GLY A 274 39.35 -20.03 2.45
C GLY A 274 37.85 -19.94 2.16
N THR A 275 37.11 -20.92 2.65
CA THR A 275 35.65 -20.97 2.50
C THR A 275 34.97 -20.59 3.81
N ALA A 276 34.16 -19.53 3.77
CA ALA A 276 33.29 -19.13 4.86
C ALA A 276 31.83 -19.44 4.50
N ILE A 277 31.11 -20.08 5.41
CA ILE A 277 29.68 -20.41 5.24
C ILE A 277 28.92 -19.70 6.34
N PHE A 278 27.87 -18.98 5.98
CA PHE A 278 26.99 -18.29 6.91
C PHE A 278 25.55 -18.79 6.76
N THR A 279 24.90 -19.09 7.88
CA THR A 279 23.51 -19.55 7.92
C THR A 279 22.70 -18.80 8.96
N GLU A 280 21.41 -18.62 8.67
CA GLU A 280 20.42 -18.15 9.67
C GLU A 280 20.76 -16.78 10.28
N ALA A 281 21.19 -15.82 9.44
CA ALA A 281 21.43 -14.45 9.88
C ALA A 281 20.13 -13.84 10.45
N SER A 282 20.20 -13.33 11.67
CA SER A 282 19.07 -12.72 12.35
C SER A 282 19.42 -11.38 13.01
N MET A 283 18.45 -10.48 13.01
CA MET A 283 18.47 -9.24 13.77
C MET A 283 17.10 -9.04 14.40
N ILE A 284 17.04 -8.98 15.74
CA ILE A 284 15.80 -8.98 16.51
C ILE A 284 15.82 -7.79 17.48
N ILE A 285 14.67 -7.19 17.74
CA ILE A 285 14.52 -6.13 18.76
C ILE A 285 14.78 -6.70 20.16
N GLY A 286 15.52 -5.95 20.98
CA GLY A 286 15.84 -6.29 22.36
C GLY A 286 17.26 -6.81 22.54
N ASN A 287 17.50 -7.45 23.68
CA ASN A 287 18.82 -7.93 24.10
C ASN A 287 18.87 -9.45 24.37
N THR A 288 17.75 -10.15 24.15
CA THR A 288 17.62 -11.60 24.35
C THR A 288 17.54 -12.30 23.00
N ALA A 289 18.44 -13.27 22.78
CA ALA A 289 18.41 -14.09 21.58
C ALA A 289 17.13 -14.93 21.51
N LYS A 290 16.57 -15.06 20.31
CA LYS A 290 15.42 -15.94 20.01
C LYS A 290 15.80 -16.92 18.90
N PRO A 291 15.12 -18.07 18.79
CA PRO A 291 15.31 -18.98 17.67
C PRO A 291 15.13 -18.28 16.33
N PHE A 292 15.92 -18.70 15.32
CA PHE A 292 15.84 -18.13 13.98
C PHE A 292 14.42 -18.28 13.39
N LYS A 293 13.94 -17.19 12.78
CA LYS A 293 12.75 -17.18 11.93
C LYS A 293 13.07 -16.40 10.64
N PRO A 294 12.52 -16.81 9.49
CA PRO A 294 12.56 -15.98 8.29
C PRO A 294 11.90 -14.62 8.52
N ARG A 295 12.36 -13.60 7.80
CA ARG A 295 11.69 -12.29 7.77
C ARG A 295 10.37 -12.42 7.02
N GLU A 296 9.29 -12.06 7.70
CA GLU A 296 7.94 -12.06 7.15
C GLU A 296 7.30 -10.70 7.40
N ASP A 297 7.37 -9.78 6.43
CA ASP A 297 6.77 -8.45 6.57
C ASP A 297 5.25 -8.52 6.35
N SER A 298 4.51 -7.67 7.06
CA SER A 298 3.06 -7.46 6.83
C SER A 298 2.83 -5.99 6.50
N MET A 299 1.95 -5.73 5.53
CA MET A 299 1.65 -4.39 5.06
C MET A 299 0.14 -4.17 5.01
N PHE A 300 -0.26 -2.94 5.30
CA PHE A 300 -1.57 -2.41 4.98
C PHE A 300 -1.42 -1.07 4.26
N ALA A 301 -1.97 -0.96 3.06
CA ALA A 301 -1.84 0.22 2.21
C ALA A 301 -3.18 0.64 1.61
N LEU A 302 -3.38 1.95 1.44
CA LEU A 302 -4.58 2.57 0.89
C LEU A 302 -4.21 3.42 -0.33
N GLN A 303 -5.02 3.43 -1.39
CA GLN A 303 -4.86 4.29 -2.56
C GLN A 303 -5.91 5.41 -2.53
N THR A 304 -5.60 6.48 -1.80
CA THR A 304 -6.46 7.65 -1.64
C THR A 304 -5.63 8.86 -1.22
N GLU A 305 -6.18 10.06 -1.35
CA GLU A 305 -5.60 11.29 -0.78
C GLU A 305 -6.56 11.87 0.24
N LEU A 306 -6.09 12.15 1.46
CA LEU A 306 -6.91 12.68 2.55
C LEU A 306 -6.51 14.10 2.89
N HIS A 307 -7.47 15.01 2.88
CA HIS A 307 -7.28 16.43 3.15
C HIS A 307 -7.96 16.89 4.44
N ALA A 308 -7.56 18.05 4.93
CA ALA A 308 -8.20 18.79 6.01
C ALA A 308 -8.07 20.29 5.71
N ASN A 309 -8.67 21.15 6.53
CA ASN A 309 -8.34 22.57 6.46
C ASN A 309 -6.82 22.76 6.72
N PRO A 310 -6.06 23.40 5.81
CA PRO A 310 -4.61 23.49 5.92
C PRO A 310 -4.12 24.38 7.08
N ASP A 311 -4.94 25.33 7.53
CA ASP A 311 -4.56 26.27 8.59
C ASP A 311 -4.91 25.73 9.98
N THR A 312 -6.08 25.09 10.11
CA THR A 312 -6.65 24.67 11.42
C THR A 312 -6.69 23.17 11.64
N GLY A 313 -6.49 22.36 10.59
CA GLY A 313 -6.73 20.91 10.63
C GLY A 313 -8.21 20.52 10.74
N ALA A 314 -9.14 21.48 10.70
CA ALA A 314 -10.56 21.22 10.86
C ALA A 314 -11.17 20.41 9.70
N ASN A 315 -12.26 19.71 10.02
CA ASN A 315 -13.05 18.90 9.08
C ASN A 315 -12.22 17.91 8.25
N PRO A 316 -11.30 17.11 8.85
CA PRO A 316 -10.49 16.19 8.06
C PRO A 316 -11.36 15.17 7.36
N ASP A 317 -10.97 14.82 6.13
CA ASP A 317 -11.36 13.57 5.49
C ASP A 317 -11.03 12.41 6.44
N SER A 318 -11.83 11.35 6.42
CA SER A 318 -11.61 10.20 7.31
C SER A 318 -11.79 8.89 6.59
N VAL A 319 -11.00 7.88 6.96
CA VAL A 319 -11.16 6.50 6.48
C VAL A 319 -11.95 5.69 7.49
N PHE A 320 -12.88 4.88 6.99
CA PHE A 320 -13.61 3.90 7.78
C PHE A 320 -13.78 2.60 7.00
N GLU A 321 -14.05 1.51 7.70
CA GLU A 321 -14.24 0.18 7.16
C GLU A 321 -15.73 -0.20 7.23
N ARG A 322 -16.25 -0.81 6.17
CA ARG A 322 -17.58 -1.42 6.13
C ARG A 322 -17.53 -2.66 5.27
N ASP A 323 -17.94 -3.80 5.82
CA ASP A 323 -17.97 -5.11 5.16
C ASP A 323 -16.59 -5.49 4.56
N GLY A 324 -15.53 -5.23 5.32
CA GLY A 324 -14.12 -5.40 4.99
C GLY A 324 -13.56 -4.39 3.97
N GLN A 325 -14.36 -3.43 3.49
CA GLN A 325 -13.98 -2.48 2.43
C GLN A 325 -13.73 -1.12 3.06
N TYR A 326 -12.63 -0.49 2.66
CA TYR A 326 -12.29 0.83 3.14
C TYR A 326 -12.96 1.90 2.28
N PHE A 327 -13.46 2.92 2.94
CA PHE A 327 -14.09 4.08 2.32
C PHE A 327 -13.50 5.35 2.88
N LYS A 328 -13.37 6.35 2.02
CA LYS A 328 -13.08 7.73 2.39
C LYS A 328 -14.40 8.47 2.57
N LEU A 329 -14.61 9.07 3.73
CA LEU A 329 -15.59 10.14 3.89
C LEU A 329 -14.92 11.45 3.46
N ALA A 330 -15.08 11.79 2.18
CA ALA A 330 -14.53 12.99 1.57
C ALA A 330 -15.36 14.22 2.00
N LYS A 331 -14.71 15.12 2.74
CA LYS A 331 -15.20 16.46 3.09
C LYS A 331 -14.52 17.53 2.25
N TRP A 332 -13.40 17.20 1.61
CA TRP A 332 -12.64 18.12 0.77
C TRP A 332 -12.46 17.58 -0.65
N ARG A 333 -12.44 18.49 -1.62
CA ARG A 333 -12.16 18.20 -3.03
C ARG A 333 -10.99 19.04 -3.51
N LYS A 334 -9.96 18.38 -4.04
CA LYS A 334 -8.85 19.02 -4.74
C LYS A 334 -9.09 19.00 -6.25
N VAL A 335 -8.78 20.12 -6.90
CA VAL A 335 -8.89 20.29 -8.35
C VAL A 335 -7.59 20.89 -8.87
N VAL A 336 -6.99 20.24 -9.86
CA VAL A 336 -5.87 20.79 -10.62
C VAL A 336 -6.42 21.69 -11.74
N LEU A 337 -5.85 22.89 -11.85
CA LEU A 337 -6.19 23.94 -12.81
C LEU A 337 -5.01 24.11 -13.79
N ASP A 338 -4.89 23.16 -14.71
CA ASP A 338 -3.78 22.98 -15.67
C ASP A 338 -4.13 23.41 -17.11
N GLY A 339 -5.24 24.15 -17.27
CA GLY A 339 -5.81 24.50 -18.58
C GLY A 339 -6.85 23.51 -19.11
N SER A 340 -7.13 22.41 -18.40
CA SER A 340 -8.23 21.49 -18.78
C SER A 340 -9.63 22.03 -18.46
N ARG A 341 -9.74 23.13 -17.71
CA ARG A 341 -11.02 23.70 -17.26
C ARG A 341 -11.54 24.75 -18.23
N THR A 342 -12.86 24.82 -18.36
CA THR A 342 -13.54 25.86 -19.12
C THR A 342 -13.59 27.13 -18.29
N TRP A 343 -12.84 28.14 -18.74
CA TRP A 343 -12.81 29.47 -18.13
C TRP A 343 -13.59 30.49 -18.97
N GLY A 344 -14.05 31.54 -18.31
CA GLY A 344 -14.59 32.76 -18.90
C GLY A 344 -14.10 34.00 -18.15
N ILE A 345 -14.45 35.18 -18.66
CA ILE A 345 -14.24 36.45 -17.96
C ILE A 345 -15.27 36.56 -16.84
N GLY A 346 -14.83 36.97 -15.65
CA GLY A 346 -15.72 37.24 -14.52
C GLY A 346 -16.55 38.51 -14.76
N GLU A 347 -17.71 38.61 -14.13
CA GLU A 347 -18.68 39.70 -14.35
C GLU A 347 -18.11 41.08 -13.99
N ALA A 348 -17.13 41.14 -13.08
CA ALA A 348 -16.45 42.40 -12.74
C ALA A 348 -15.39 42.82 -13.76
N GLY A 349 -14.96 41.93 -14.68
CA GLY A 349 -13.94 42.17 -15.72
C GLY A 349 -12.50 42.37 -15.20
N GLY A 350 -12.35 42.88 -13.97
CA GLY A 350 -11.08 43.25 -13.35
C GLY A 350 -10.86 44.77 -13.32
N SER A 351 -10.21 45.24 -12.26
CA SER A 351 -9.71 46.62 -12.12
C SER A 351 -8.36 46.82 -12.83
N ALA A 352 -7.85 48.06 -12.85
CA ALA A 352 -6.51 48.34 -13.38
C ALA A 352 -5.44 47.43 -12.75
N GLY A 353 -4.59 46.84 -13.58
CA GLY A 353 -3.51 45.94 -13.21
C GLY A 353 -3.91 44.48 -12.98
N LEU A 354 -5.16 44.08 -13.23
CA LEU A 354 -5.59 42.68 -13.11
C LEU A 354 -6.78 42.32 -14.01
N LYS A 355 -7.04 41.03 -14.19
CA LYS A 355 -8.28 40.50 -14.79
C LYS A 355 -8.95 39.50 -13.86
N GLN A 356 -10.28 39.53 -13.82
CA GLN A 356 -11.06 38.49 -13.15
C GLN A 356 -11.46 37.41 -14.13
N VAL A 357 -11.20 36.15 -13.78
CA VAL A 357 -11.65 34.98 -14.54
C VAL A 357 -12.60 34.13 -13.69
N LYS A 358 -13.46 33.38 -14.37
CA LYS A 358 -14.51 32.55 -13.77
C LYS A 358 -14.51 31.17 -14.41
N ALA A 359 -14.64 30.13 -13.60
CA ALA A 359 -15.01 28.78 -14.03
C ALA A 359 -16.37 28.43 -13.41
N ALA A 360 -17.41 28.45 -14.24
CA ALA A 360 -18.79 28.23 -13.79
C ALA A 360 -19.03 26.75 -13.43
N GLY A 361 -19.66 26.50 -12.29
CA GLY A 361 -19.97 25.14 -11.82
C GLY A 361 -18.75 24.22 -11.63
N LEU A 362 -17.55 24.76 -11.46
CA LEU A 362 -16.33 23.97 -11.26
C LEU A 362 -16.31 23.25 -9.89
N ALA A 363 -16.88 23.90 -8.88
CA ALA A 363 -16.89 23.45 -7.49
C ALA A 363 -18.33 23.17 -7.00
N LEU A 364 -19.10 22.40 -7.77
CA LEU A 364 -20.46 22.01 -7.36
C LEU A 364 -20.47 21.39 -5.97
N ASN A 365 -21.50 21.73 -5.19
CA ASN A 365 -21.66 21.34 -3.78
C ASN A 365 -20.55 21.86 -2.84
N ALA A 366 -19.85 22.93 -3.19
CA ALA A 366 -18.90 23.56 -2.27
C ALA A 366 -19.60 24.34 -1.14
N VAL A 367 -18.96 24.36 0.04
CA VAL A 367 -19.23 25.39 1.04
C VAL A 367 -18.72 26.72 0.49
N ALA A 368 -19.60 27.70 0.35
CA ALA A 368 -19.22 29.03 -0.11
C ALA A 368 -18.11 29.61 0.78
N GLY A 369 -17.09 30.20 0.17
CA GLY A 369 -15.98 30.79 0.91
C GLY A 369 -14.90 29.79 1.38
N SER A 370 -15.00 28.51 1.03
CA SER A 370 -14.03 27.49 1.46
C SER A 370 -12.81 27.32 0.55
N GLY A 371 -12.66 28.16 -0.48
CA GLY A 371 -11.64 28.02 -1.51
C GLY A 371 -10.24 28.36 -1.02
N ILE A 372 -9.33 27.40 -1.15
CA ILE A 372 -7.89 27.54 -0.92
C ILE A 372 -7.19 27.29 -2.24
N VAL A 373 -6.47 28.29 -2.76
CA VAL A 373 -5.80 28.17 -4.05
C VAL A 373 -4.31 28.41 -3.91
N THR A 374 -3.49 27.52 -4.47
CA THR A 374 -2.06 27.78 -4.70
C THR A 374 -1.83 28.07 -6.16
N LYS A 375 -1.11 29.15 -6.44
CA LYS A 375 -0.63 29.55 -7.76
C LYS A 375 0.55 28.68 -8.23
N PHE A 376 0.88 28.79 -9.51
CA PHE A 376 2.01 28.11 -10.13
C PHE A 376 3.37 28.35 -9.47
N ASP A 377 3.52 29.46 -8.75
CA ASP A 377 4.73 29.87 -8.01
C ASP A 377 4.65 29.49 -6.51
N GLY A 378 3.57 28.84 -6.08
CA GLY A 378 3.31 28.48 -4.69
C GLY A 378 2.64 29.57 -3.87
N LYS A 379 2.38 30.77 -4.43
CA LYS A 379 1.66 31.81 -3.70
C LYS A 379 0.24 31.33 -3.36
N LEU A 380 -0.14 31.48 -2.09
CA LEU A 380 -1.51 31.27 -1.64
C LEU A 380 -2.38 32.44 -2.10
N LEU A 381 -3.48 32.12 -2.76
CA LEU A 381 -4.53 33.07 -3.12
C LEU A 381 -5.63 32.96 -2.07
N PRO A 382 -5.74 33.90 -1.12
CA PRO A 382 -6.78 33.84 -0.11
C PRO A 382 -8.17 33.99 -0.72
N GLN A 383 -9.16 33.46 -0.01
CA GLN A 383 -10.57 33.71 -0.30
C GLN A 383 -10.86 35.21 -0.10
N GLY A 384 -11.52 35.85 -1.07
CA GLY A 384 -11.82 37.29 -0.96
C GLY A 384 -12.61 37.88 -2.13
N SER A 385 -12.62 39.22 -2.19
CA SER A 385 -13.30 39.97 -3.26
C SER A 385 -12.47 39.92 -4.54
N THR A 386 -12.89 39.07 -5.46
CA THR A 386 -12.28 38.96 -6.79
C THR A 386 -12.75 40.12 -7.68
N GLY A 387 -11.86 40.68 -8.51
CA GLY A 387 -12.14 41.81 -9.41
C GLY A 387 -11.42 43.12 -9.04
N ASN A 388 -11.10 43.34 -7.75
CA ASN A 388 -10.40 44.54 -7.29
C ASN A 388 -9.12 44.24 -6.50
N THR A 389 -8.96 42.99 -6.03
CA THR A 389 -7.80 42.57 -5.26
C THR A 389 -7.01 41.53 -6.04
N PRO A 390 -5.74 41.80 -6.40
CA PRO A 390 -4.89 40.82 -7.09
C PRO A 390 -4.66 39.57 -6.23
N ASP A 391 -4.38 38.43 -6.86
CA ASP A 391 -4.07 37.17 -6.18
C ASP A 391 -5.12 36.75 -5.14
N THR A 392 -6.40 36.83 -5.52
CA THR A 392 -7.51 36.35 -4.69
C THR A 392 -8.33 35.31 -5.43
N ASN A 393 -8.98 34.42 -4.67
CA ASN A 393 -9.94 33.46 -5.19
C ASN A 393 -11.31 33.66 -4.53
N ALA A 394 -12.38 33.19 -5.18
CA ALA A 394 -13.67 33.03 -4.53
C ALA A 394 -14.41 31.79 -5.00
N VAL A 395 -14.86 30.96 -4.06
CA VAL A 395 -15.78 29.85 -4.34
C VAL A 395 -17.18 30.21 -3.85
N THR A 396 -18.18 30.13 -4.73
CA THR A 396 -19.58 30.47 -4.40
C THR A 396 -20.41 29.22 -4.03
N SER A 397 -21.60 29.44 -3.48
CA SER A 397 -22.56 28.36 -3.20
C SER A 397 -23.11 27.67 -4.46
N ALA A 398 -23.09 28.36 -5.61
CA ALA A 398 -23.44 27.78 -6.90
C ALA A 398 -22.30 26.89 -7.47
N GLY A 399 -21.13 26.88 -6.82
CA GLY A 399 -19.95 26.18 -7.28
C GLY A 399 -19.15 26.92 -8.36
N ASP A 400 -19.44 28.21 -8.57
CA ASP A 400 -18.60 29.05 -9.43
C ASP A 400 -17.29 29.37 -8.71
N VAL A 401 -16.19 29.30 -9.45
CA VAL A 401 -14.85 29.64 -8.96
C VAL A 401 -14.35 30.87 -9.70
N TYR A 402 -14.02 31.91 -8.94
CA TYR A 402 -13.43 33.15 -9.45
C TYR A 402 -11.98 33.27 -9.05
N MET A 403 -11.16 33.88 -9.90
CA MET A 403 -9.80 34.27 -9.57
C MET A 403 -9.48 35.65 -10.12
N SER A 404 -8.71 36.42 -9.36
CA SER A 404 -8.13 37.68 -9.81
C SER A 404 -6.67 37.48 -10.16
N ILE A 405 -6.35 37.62 -11.44
CA ILE A 405 -5.03 37.36 -11.99
C ILE A 405 -4.34 38.70 -12.25
N PRO A 406 -3.19 39.00 -11.62
CA PRO A 406 -2.43 40.20 -11.90
C PRO A 406 -1.98 40.27 -13.36
N SER A 407 -1.97 41.48 -13.93
CA SER A 407 -1.45 41.73 -15.29
C SER A 407 0.02 41.37 -15.41
N ALA A 408 0.80 41.50 -14.33
CA ALA A 408 2.21 41.09 -14.29
C ALA A 408 2.40 39.57 -14.49
N ASP A 409 1.40 38.77 -14.10
CA ASP A 409 1.45 37.32 -14.26
C ASP A 409 0.87 36.87 -15.59
N SER A 410 -0.30 37.39 -15.96
CA SER A 410 -1.00 36.98 -17.19
C SER A 410 -0.43 37.61 -18.45
N GLY A 411 0.16 38.80 -18.31
CA GLY A 411 0.54 39.62 -19.44
C GLY A 411 -0.63 40.36 -20.09
N TRP A 412 -1.82 40.37 -19.50
CA TRP A 412 -2.98 41.08 -20.06
C TRP A 412 -3.01 42.52 -19.56
N GLY A 413 -2.90 43.48 -20.48
CA GLY A 413 -3.00 44.90 -20.16
C GLY A 413 -4.44 45.34 -19.80
N ASP A 414 -4.56 46.53 -19.23
CA ASP A 414 -5.83 47.09 -18.75
C ASP A 414 -6.90 47.19 -19.85
N SER A 415 -6.50 47.57 -21.05
CA SER A 415 -7.35 47.72 -22.24
C SER A 415 -7.54 46.41 -23.01
N TYR A 416 -6.86 45.31 -22.63
CA TYR A 416 -6.99 44.03 -23.30
C TYR A 416 -8.05 43.13 -22.62
N THR A 417 -8.84 42.42 -23.44
CA THR A 417 -9.75 41.37 -22.96
C THR A 417 -9.30 40.03 -23.55
N PRO A 418 -8.79 39.10 -22.73
CA PRO A 418 -8.28 37.83 -23.22
C PRO A 418 -9.42 36.91 -23.70
N THR A 419 -9.12 36.12 -24.72
CA THR A 419 -10.02 35.05 -25.19
C THR A 419 -10.01 33.86 -24.24
N LEU A 420 -11.00 32.97 -24.34
CA LEU A 420 -11.08 31.77 -23.48
C LEU A 420 -9.85 30.86 -23.63
N GLU A 421 -9.34 30.71 -24.87
CA GLU A 421 -8.14 29.92 -25.11
C GLU A 421 -6.86 30.62 -24.59
N GLU A 422 -6.82 31.96 -24.55
CA GLU A 422 -5.71 32.69 -23.92
C GLU A 422 -5.73 32.55 -22.39
N ILE A 423 -6.91 32.53 -21.76
CA ILE A 423 -7.04 32.19 -20.32
C ILE A 423 -6.57 30.76 -20.07
N LYS A 424 -6.94 29.83 -20.95
CA LYS A 424 -6.46 28.44 -20.88
C LYS A 424 -4.94 28.35 -21.03
N ALA A 425 -4.34 29.10 -21.96
CA ALA A 425 -2.89 29.20 -22.11
C ALA A 425 -2.21 29.70 -20.82
N TYR A 426 -2.84 30.64 -20.10
CA TYR A 426 -2.36 31.07 -18.79
C TYR A 426 -2.29 29.95 -17.75
N PHE A 427 -3.35 29.17 -17.59
CA PHE A 427 -3.33 28.01 -16.70
C PHE A 427 -2.44 26.85 -17.18
N MET A 428 -2.05 26.86 -18.45
CA MET A 428 -0.99 26.00 -19.01
C MET A 428 0.43 26.51 -18.72
N GLY A 429 0.58 27.69 -18.10
CA GLY A 429 1.86 28.27 -17.71
C GLY A 429 2.43 29.29 -18.69
N TRP A 430 1.60 29.92 -19.52
CA TRP A 430 2.02 30.93 -20.49
C TRP A 430 1.49 32.32 -20.14
N LYS A 431 2.31 33.36 -20.30
CA LYS A 431 1.87 34.76 -20.22
C LYS A 431 2.01 35.46 -21.55
N MET A 432 1.16 36.44 -21.79
CA MET A 432 1.18 37.27 -22.99
C MET A 432 2.17 38.43 -22.85
N TYR A 433 2.67 38.95 -23.97
CA TYR A 433 3.41 40.20 -24.00
C TYR A 433 3.38 40.80 -25.42
N ASP A 434 3.74 42.08 -25.53
CA ASP A 434 4.02 42.72 -26.81
C ASP A 434 5.53 42.66 -27.10
N VAL A 435 5.92 41.86 -28.09
CA VAL A 435 7.34 41.67 -28.45
C VAL A 435 7.99 42.95 -29.00
N ASN A 436 7.19 43.88 -29.54
CA ASN A 436 7.71 45.11 -30.13
C ASN A 436 8.10 46.13 -29.05
N THR A 437 7.44 46.10 -27.89
CA THR A 437 7.77 46.99 -26.77
C THR A 437 8.64 46.31 -25.72
N ASN A 438 8.42 45.02 -25.50
CA ASN A 438 9.08 44.24 -24.46
C ASN A 438 9.61 42.93 -25.04
N PRO A 439 10.67 42.97 -25.87
CA PRO A 439 11.21 41.79 -26.55
C PRO A 439 11.71 40.70 -25.57
N ASP A 440 11.94 41.07 -24.30
CA ASP A 440 12.34 40.18 -23.20
C ASP A 440 11.16 39.48 -22.49
N GLY A 441 9.92 39.71 -22.92
CA GLY A 441 8.73 39.11 -22.31
C GLY A 441 8.36 39.67 -20.93
N SER A 442 8.91 40.83 -20.55
CA SER A 442 8.65 41.47 -19.24
C SER A 442 7.34 42.27 -19.19
N GLY A 443 6.82 42.70 -20.35
CA GLY A 443 5.67 43.59 -20.45
C GLY A 443 4.32 42.89 -20.53
N VAL A 444 3.29 43.70 -20.71
CA VAL A 444 1.91 43.26 -20.94
C VAL A 444 1.50 43.54 -22.38
N TYR A 445 0.59 42.74 -22.92
CA TYR A 445 -0.04 42.98 -24.19
C TYR A 445 -1.32 43.80 -23.98
N ASN A 446 -1.37 45.01 -24.56
CA ASN A 446 -2.49 45.96 -24.37
C ASN A 446 -3.14 46.43 -25.68
N ARG A 447 -2.82 45.78 -26.82
CA ARG A 447 -3.29 46.17 -28.15
C ARG A 447 -4.52 45.37 -28.58
N THR A 448 -5.31 45.91 -29.49
CA THR A 448 -6.50 45.23 -30.06
C THR A 448 -6.31 44.73 -31.49
N ASP A 449 -5.22 45.11 -32.16
CA ASP A 449 -4.95 44.81 -33.58
C ASP A 449 -4.22 43.49 -33.82
N GLY A 450 -3.79 42.80 -32.74
CA GLY A 450 -3.06 41.53 -32.82
C GLY A 450 -1.56 41.68 -33.08
N VAL A 451 -1.07 42.89 -33.36
CA VAL A 451 0.33 43.13 -33.76
C VAL A 451 1.25 42.95 -32.56
N GLY A 452 2.34 42.20 -32.74
CA GLY A 452 3.32 41.97 -31.67
C GLY A 452 2.86 41.02 -30.57
N LYS A 453 1.69 40.38 -30.70
CA LYS A 453 1.15 39.44 -29.71
C LYS A 453 1.98 38.15 -29.63
N TRP A 454 2.66 37.96 -28.51
CA TRP A 454 3.48 36.77 -28.24
C TRP A 454 3.17 36.19 -26.86
N PHE A 455 3.56 34.94 -26.66
CA PHE A 455 3.40 34.19 -25.41
C PHE A 455 4.76 33.67 -24.95
N VAL A 456 5.06 33.80 -23.66
CA VAL A 456 6.29 33.27 -23.05
C VAL A 456 5.92 32.50 -21.79
N PRO A 457 6.67 31.46 -21.39
CA PRO A 457 6.42 30.79 -20.12
C PRO A 457 6.42 31.75 -18.93
N VAL A 458 5.55 31.53 -17.94
CA VAL A 458 5.41 32.41 -16.77
C VAL A 458 6.66 32.43 -15.88
N ASP A 459 7.49 31.38 -15.94
CA ASP A 459 8.66 31.15 -15.09
C ASP A 459 9.99 31.65 -15.69
N ARG A 460 9.99 32.19 -16.92
CA ARG A 460 11.20 32.66 -17.60
C ARG A 460 10.93 33.72 -18.67
N SER A 461 11.99 34.36 -19.14
CA SER A 461 11.97 35.41 -20.18
C SER A 461 12.39 34.90 -21.57
N SER A 462 12.42 33.58 -21.78
CA SER A 462 12.88 32.96 -23.03
C SER A 462 11.93 31.87 -23.52
N GLY A 463 12.01 31.54 -24.81
CA GLY A 463 11.12 30.56 -25.45
C GLY A 463 9.76 31.14 -25.88
N GLY A 464 9.74 32.41 -26.26
CA GLY A 464 8.53 33.08 -26.75
C GLY A 464 8.01 32.47 -28.06
N VAL A 465 6.69 32.39 -28.19
CA VAL A 465 6.00 31.91 -29.40
C VAL A 465 4.95 32.92 -29.84
N ASN A 466 4.73 33.03 -31.16
CA ASN A 466 3.73 33.91 -31.77
C ASN A 466 2.40 33.19 -32.09
N ALA A 467 2.34 31.88 -31.87
CA ALA A 467 1.12 31.09 -31.95
C ALA A 467 0.52 30.88 -30.56
N LEU A 468 -0.80 30.81 -30.49
CA LEU A 468 -1.51 30.48 -29.27
C LEU A 468 -1.05 29.10 -28.73
N PRO A 469 -0.52 29.02 -27.50
CA PRO A 469 -0.04 27.76 -26.96
C PRO A 469 -1.17 26.74 -26.77
N THR A 470 -0.89 25.48 -27.12
CA THR A 470 -1.81 24.34 -26.95
C THR A 470 -1.26 23.28 -26.00
N THR A 471 -0.06 23.48 -25.45
CA THR A 471 0.63 22.55 -24.56
C THR A 471 1.05 23.25 -23.26
N LYS A 472 1.02 22.48 -22.16
CA LYS A 472 1.45 22.95 -20.83
C LYS A 472 2.97 23.10 -20.77
N VAL A 473 3.44 24.16 -20.11
CA VAL A 473 4.84 24.30 -19.72
C VAL A 473 5.15 23.30 -18.60
N LEU A 474 6.06 22.36 -18.86
CA LEU A 474 6.38 21.28 -17.93
C LEU A 474 7.09 21.75 -16.65
N THR A 475 7.86 22.85 -16.73
CA THR A 475 8.58 23.43 -15.59
C THR A 475 7.68 24.21 -14.63
N VAL A 476 6.47 24.56 -15.06
CA VAL A 476 5.52 25.36 -14.28
C VAL A 476 4.55 24.44 -13.55
N ALA A 477 4.46 24.56 -12.22
CA ALA A 477 3.46 23.84 -11.44
C ALA A 477 2.05 24.35 -11.82
N PRO A 478 1.04 23.49 -11.94
CA PRO A 478 -0.32 23.97 -12.19
C PRO A 478 -0.88 24.67 -10.95
N TYR A 479 -1.82 25.59 -11.17
CA TYR A 479 -2.67 26.06 -10.09
C TYR A 479 -3.43 24.87 -9.46
N GLN A 480 -3.68 24.95 -8.17
CA GLN A 480 -4.48 23.95 -7.46
C GLN A 480 -5.51 24.64 -6.59
N LEU A 481 -6.73 24.13 -6.59
CA LEU A 481 -7.83 24.55 -5.74
C LEU A 481 -8.19 23.41 -4.79
N LEU A 482 -8.33 23.70 -3.51
CA LEU A 482 -8.95 22.84 -2.52
C LEU A 482 -10.19 23.55 -1.97
N TYR A 483 -11.32 22.86 -1.90
CA TYR A 483 -12.55 23.41 -1.31
C TYR A 483 -13.27 22.36 -0.46
N GLN A 484 -14.06 22.83 0.50
CA GLN A 484 -14.86 21.99 1.37
C GLN A 484 -16.20 21.67 0.69
N LEU A 485 -16.63 20.42 0.78
CA LEU A 485 -17.93 19.95 0.33
C LEU A 485 -19.00 20.27 1.38
N ALA A 486 -20.12 20.84 0.94
CA ALA A 486 -21.28 21.11 1.78
C ALA A 486 -21.93 19.80 2.27
N THR A 487 -21.94 18.78 1.40
CA THR A 487 -22.35 17.42 1.73
C THR A 487 -21.17 16.48 1.52
N PRO A 488 -20.63 15.83 2.57
CA PRO A 488 -19.56 14.86 2.43
C PRO A 488 -19.95 13.70 1.50
N VAL A 489 -18.97 13.17 0.78
CA VAL A 489 -19.16 12.07 -0.18
C VAL A 489 -18.41 10.84 0.31
N VAL A 490 -19.03 9.66 0.20
CA VAL A 490 -18.38 8.38 0.52
C VAL A 490 -17.78 7.80 -0.75
N GLU A 491 -16.46 7.62 -0.78
CA GLU A 491 -15.71 7.09 -1.92
C GLU A 491 -15.04 5.75 -1.55
N PRO A 492 -15.19 4.68 -2.34
CA PRO A 492 -14.47 3.43 -2.08
C PRO A 492 -12.97 3.61 -2.26
N ILE A 493 -12.17 2.99 -1.39
CA ILE A 493 -10.72 3.01 -1.44
C ILE A 493 -10.20 1.65 -1.92
N THR A 494 -9.28 1.66 -2.88
CA THR A 494 -8.48 0.47 -3.19
C THR A 494 -7.46 0.27 -2.09
N SER A 495 -7.45 -0.90 -1.47
CA SER A 495 -6.54 -1.28 -0.39
C SER A 495 -5.80 -2.59 -0.71
N GLU A 496 -4.60 -2.78 -0.19
CA GLU A 496 -3.88 -4.05 -0.26
C GLU A 496 -3.30 -4.43 1.11
N GLY A 497 -3.38 -5.73 1.40
CA GLY A 497 -2.83 -6.34 2.61
C GLY A 497 -3.72 -6.19 3.86
N GLN A 498 -3.27 -6.82 4.93
CA GLN A 498 -3.82 -6.72 6.27
C GLN A 498 -2.63 -6.68 7.22
N LEU A 499 -2.57 -5.65 8.06
CA LEU A 499 -1.51 -5.50 9.04
C LEU A 499 -1.72 -6.51 10.17
N THR A 500 -0.68 -7.25 10.54
CA THR A 500 -0.67 -8.17 11.68
C THR A 500 0.50 -7.83 12.61
N PHE A 501 0.33 -8.10 13.89
CA PHE A 501 1.39 -8.08 14.89
C PHE A 501 1.72 -9.51 15.32
N PHE A 502 2.95 -9.71 15.76
CA PHE A 502 3.34 -10.88 16.54
C PHE A 502 3.51 -10.50 18.01
N GLU A 503 3.47 -11.47 18.91
CA GLU A 503 3.69 -11.25 20.34
C GLU A 503 5.06 -10.60 20.63
N GLY A 504 5.03 -9.54 21.45
CA GLY A 504 6.16 -8.72 21.82
C GLY A 504 6.36 -7.50 20.91
N ASP A 505 7.62 -7.09 20.75
CA ASP A 505 7.98 -5.83 20.10
C ASP A 505 8.02 -5.96 18.57
N ASN A 506 7.27 -5.08 17.91
CA ASN A 506 7.10 -5.02 16.47
C ASN A 506 7.71 -3.71 15.94
N GLN A 507 8.64 -3.81 14.99
CA GLN A 507 9.13 -2.62 14.26
C GLN A 507 8.13 -2.26 13.16
N VAL A 508 7.61 -1.03 13.22
CA VAL A 508 6.55 -0.53 12.32
C VAL A 508 7.03 0.73 11.62
N GLU A 509 6.73 0.83 10.33
CA GLU A 509 6.92 2.03 9.52
C GLU A 509 5.57 2.52 9.00
N VAL A 510 5.22 3.76 9.35
CA VAL A 510 4.05 4.46 8.78
C VAL A 510 4.53 5.52 7.81
N GLY A 511 3.98 5.50 6.60
CA GLY A 511 4.39 6.39 5.53
C GLY A 511 3.29 6.70 4.53
N THR A 512 3.67 7.36 3.44
CA THR A 512 2.81 7.82 2.35
C THR A 512 3.50 7.65 1.01
N GLY A 513 2.72 7.69 -0.07
CA GLY A 513 3.24 7.67 -1.43
C GLY A 513 3.53 6.26 -1.93
N ILE A 514 2.91 5.22 -1.38
CA ILE A 514 2.98 3.88 -1.99
C ILE A 514 2.04 3.82 -3.20
N VAL A 515 2.49 3.32 -4.33
CA VAL A 515 1.65 3.02 -5.49
C VAL A 515 1.53 1.51 -5.59
N LEU A 516 0.30 0.99 -5.62
CA LEU A 516 0.04 -0.44 -5.65
C LEU A 516 -0.16 -0.93 -7.08
N ARG A 517 0.61 -1.95 -7.47
CA ARG A 517 0.42 -2.74 -8.71
C ARG A 517 0.17 -1.89 -9.95
N GLU A 518 0.94 -0.82 -10.14
CA GLU A 518 0.90 -0.03 -11.37
C GLU A 518 1.27 -0.93 -12.54
N SER A 519 0.38 -1.03 -13.54
CA SER A 519 0.66 -1.82 -14.74
C SER A 519 1.82 -1.19 -15.51
N THR A 520 2.77 -2.02 -15.91
CA THR A 520 3.94 -1.58 -16.65
C THR A 520 4.22 -2.48 -17.84
N LYS A 521 4.90 -1.91 -18.84
CA LYS A 521 5.38 -2.62 -20.02
C LYS A 521 6.91 -2.62 -19.98
N PRO A 522 7.55 -3.69 -19.51
CA PRO A 522 9.00 -3.77 -19.49
C PRO A 522 9.57 -3.56 -20.89
N ALA A 523 10.64 -2.80 -20.99
CA ALA A 523 11.24 -2.42 -22.27
C ALA A 523 12.65 -3.00 -22.41
N LEU A 524 12.99 -3.48 -23.60
CA LEU A 524 14.30 -4.09 -23.87
C LEU A 524 15.39 -3.03 -23.98
N SER A 525 16.43 -3.17 -23.17
CA SER A 525 17.71 -2.48 -23.29
C SER A 525 18.66 -3.33 -24.14
N SER A 526 18.91 -2.89 -25.38
CA SER A 526 19.78 -3.62 -26.32
C SER A 526 21.25 -3.62 -25.88
N LEU A 527 21.68 -2.62 -25.10
CA LEU A 527 23.04 -2.51 -24.59
C LEU A 527 23.37 -3.59 -23.55
N TYR A 528 22.45 -3.84 -22.61
CA TYR A 528 22.67 -4.78 -21.51
C TYR A 528 21.98 -6.13 -21.73
N ASN A 529 21.18 -6.26 -22.79
CA ASN A 529 20.35 -7.42 -23.07
C ASN A 529 19.41 -7.79 -21.90
N THR A 530 18.76 -6.77 -21.35
CA THR A 530 17.84 -6.85 -20.20
C THR A 530 16.52 -6.16 -20.51
N TYR A 531 15.43 -6.68 -19.97
CA TYR A 531 14.18 -5.92 -19.88
C TYR A 531 14.21 -5.09 -18.61
N GLU A 532 13.73 -3.86 -18.71
CA GLU A 532 13.81 -2.88 -17.63
C GLU A 532 12.43 -2.34 -17.26
N ILE A 533 12.29 -1.84 -16.04
CA ILE A 533 11.10 -1.14 -15.52
C ILE A 533 11.57 0.15 -14.85
N ASN A 534 10.83 1.24 -15.09
CA ASN A 534 11.12 2.56 -14.54
C ASN A 534 12.39 3.22 -15.10
N SER A 535 12.72 2.94 -16.36
CA SER A 535 13.91 3.52 -17.00
C SER A 535 13.58 4.82 -17.74
N VAL A 536 14.56 5.73 -17.78
CA VAL A 536 14.62 6.89 -18.67
C VAL A 536 15.78 6.72 -19.64
N ASN A 537 15.64 7.27 -20.85
CA ASN A 537 16.66 7.17 -21.89
C ASN A 537 17.58 8.40 -21.91
N THR A 538 18.35 8.61 -20.85
CA THR A 538 19.26 9.77 -20.74
C THR A 538 20.53 9.63 -21.58
N VAL A 539 20.95 8.42 -21.93
CA VAL A 539 22.20 8.14 -22.69
C VAL A 539 21.94 7.57 -24.10
N GLY A 540 20.69 7.48 -24.55
CA GLY A 540 20.32 7.05 -25.91
C GLY A 540 20.33 5.54 -26.16
N THR A 541 20.58 4.71 -25.14
CA THR A 541 20.84 3.26 -25.26
C THR A 541 19.86 2.37 -24.50
N VAL A 542 18.93 2.96 -23.74
CA VAL A 542 17.94 2.27 -22.91
C VAL A 542 16.54 2.63 -23.41
N ALA A 543 15.67 1.65 -23.63
CA ALA A 543 14.28 1.94 -24.02
C ALA A 543 13.52 2.57 -22.84
N PRO A 544 13.01 3.82 -22.96
CA PRO A 544 12.40 4.52 -21.84
C PRO A 544 11.02 3.91 -21.51
N ASN A 545 10.81 3.56 -20.24
CA ASN A 545 9.52 3.11 -19.72
C ASN A 545 9.28 3.60 -18.28
N PRO A 546 9.25 4.93 -18.06
CA PRO A 546 9.07 5.50 -16.74
C PRO A 546 7.73 5.08 -16.14
N LEU A 547 7.72 4.79 -14.84
CA LEU A 547 6.49 4.71 -14.07
C LEU A 547 5.85 6.10 -13.98
N LYS A 548 4.55 6.15 -13.69
CA LYS A 548 3.76 7.38 -13.63
C LYS A 548 4.36 8.41 -12.67
N HIS A 549 4.89 7.95 -11.54
CA HIS A 549 5.58 8.79 -10.57
C HIS A 549 7.05 8.39 -10.49
N LYS A 550 7.93 9.36 -10.20
CA LYS A 550 9.35 9.06 -9.92
C LYS A 550 9.41 8.13 -8.71
N ALA A 551 10.11 7.01 -8.83
CA ALA A 551 10.21 6.02 -7.76
C ALA A 551 11.41 6.31 -6.86
N LYS A 552 11.19 6.35 -5.55
CA LYS A 552 12.27 6.25 -4.55
C LYS A 552 12.80 4.82 -4.47
N GLN A 553 11.88 3.86 -4.48
CA GLN A 553 12.16 2.46 -4.24
C GLN A 553 11.11 1.59 -4.92
N VAL A 554 11.54 0.59 -5.67
CA VAL A 554 10.71 -0.51 -6.17
C VAL A 554 10.51 -1.50 -5.03
N VAL A 555 9.27 -1.75 -4.62
CA VAL A 555 8.96 -2.63 -3.49
C VAL A 555 8.75 -4.06 -3.96
N THR A 556 7.88 -4.28 -4.94
CA THR A 556 7.53 -5.62 -5.46
C THR A 556 7.14 -5.55 -6.93
N ILE A 557 7.64 -6.49 -7.73
CA ILE A 557 7.23 -6.67 -9.13
C ILE A 557 6.38 -7.93 -9.21
N TYR A 558 5.36 -7.91 -10.05
CA TYR A 558 4.44 -9.02 -10.24
C TYR A 558 4.41 -9.45 -11.71
N LYS A 559 4.46 -10.76 -11.95
CA LYS A 559 4.21 -11.41 -13.23
C LYS A 559 2.92 -12.20 -13.11
N ASN A 560 1.89 -11.86 -13.91
CA ASN A 560 0.56 -12.46 -13.82
C ASN A 560 -0.01 -12.45 -12.38
N ASN A 561 0.13 -11.30 -11.72
CA ASN A 561 -0.28 -11.06 -10.32
C ASN A 561 0.48 -11.83 -9.23
N ARG A 562 1.49 -12.64 -9.58
CA ARG A 562 2.37 -13.32 -8.63
C ARG A 562 3.68 -12.57 -8.51
N GLN A 563 4.24 -12.50 -7.30
CA GLN A 563 5.53 -11.85 -7.08
C GLN A 563 6.60 -12.47 -7.99
N ASP A 564 7.37 -11.62 -8.65
CA ASP A 564 8.41 -11.96 -9.59
C ASP A 564 9.72 -11.27 -9.22
N LYS A 565 10.85 -11.93 -9.46
CA LYS A 565 12.16 -11.49 -8.97
C LYS A 565 12.93 -10.77 -10.06
N TRP A 566 13.31 -9.53 -9.77
CA TRP A 566 14.05 -8.65 -10.66
C TRP A 566 15.19 -8.00 -9.88
N SER A 567 16.32 -7.79 -10.54
CA SER A 567 17.45 -7.04 -9.98
C SER A 567 17.09 -5.55 -9.92
N ARG A 568 17.70 -4.82 -8.99
CA ARG A 568 17.45 -3.39 -8.76
C ARG A 568 18.75 -2.60 -8.82
N ILE A 569 18.69 -1.36 -9.30
CA ILE A 569 19.83 -0.47 -9.41
C ILE A 569 19.42 0.99 -9.26
N SER A 570 20.32 1.79 -8.69
CA SER A 570 20.21 3.25 -8.62
C SER A 570 21.26 3.90 -9.51
N ASP A 571 20.82 4.54 -10.57
CA ASP A 571 21.68 5.21 -11.55
C ASP A 571 20.95 6.35 -12.29
N THR A 572 21.66 7.03 -13.20
CA THR A 572 21.14 8.17 -13.99
C THR A 572 20.07 7.79 -15.02
N ASN A 573 19.84 6.49 -15.27
CA ASN A 573 18.77 5.98 -16.13
C ASN A 573 17.51 5.66 -15.32
N SER A 574 17.50 5.88 -14.02
CA SER A 574 16.33 5.65 -13.17
C SER A 574 15.36 6.83 -13.23
N ASN A 575 14.06 6.58 -13.45
CA ASN A 575 13.04 7.62 -13.27
C ASN A 575 12.79 7.84 -11.77
N GLY A 576 13.62 8.68 -11.15
CA GLY A 576 13.70 8.84 -9.70
C GLY A 576 15.05 8.36 -9.18
N VAL A 577 15.03 7.40 -8.25
CA VAL A 577 16.23 6.85 -7.59
C VAL A 577 16.51 5.40 -7.98
N GLU A 578 15.47 4.59 -8.20
CA GLU A 578 15.65 3.15 -8.45
C GLU A 578 14.88 2.68 -9.69
N ARG A 579 15.50 1.78 -10.46
CA ARG A 579 14.88 1.02 -11.54
C ARG A 579 15.14 -0.47 -11.35
N ALA A 580 14.36 -1.30 -12.03
CA ALA A 580 14.51 -2.75 -11.97
C ALA A 580 14.82 -3.33 -13.35
N PHE A 581 15.53 -4.45 -13.39
CA PHE A 581 15.89 -5.14 -14.62
C PHE A 581 15.90 -6.67 -14.49
N LEU A 582 15.69 -7.35 -15.61
CA LEU A 582 15.69 -8.80 -15.75
C LEU A 582 16.41 -9.19 -17.04
N ASN A 583 17.25 -10.22 -17.00
CA ASN A 583 17.94 -10.72 -18.19
C ASN A 583 16.95 -11.17 -19.27
N ALA A 584 17.20 -10.81 -20.54
CA ALA A 584 16.27 -11.09 -21.64
C ALA A 584 15.80 -12.55 -21.76
N PRO A 585 16.63 -13.59 -21.54
CA PRO A 585 16.17 -14.99 -21.58
C PRO A 585 15.16 -15.38 -20.50
N LEU A 586 15.07 -14.61 -19.41
CA LEU A 586 14.12 -14.86 -18.30
C LEU A 586 12.79 -14.12 -18.49
N PHE A 587 12.75 -13.16 -19.42
CA PHE A 587 11.55 -12.36 -19.65
C PHE A 587 10.51 -13.14 -20.45
N ASP A 588 9.26 -13.06 -19.99
CA ASP A 588 8.11 -13.65 -20.65
C ASP A 588 7.24 -12.54 -21.26
N PRO A 589 7.23 -12.37 -22.59
CA PRO A 589 6.48 -11.31 -23.26
C PRO A 589 4.97 -11.53 -23.26
N SER A 590 4.48 -12.73 -22.91
CA SER A 590 3.04 -13.05 -22.85
C SER A 590 2.40 -12.69 -21.51
N ALA A 591 3.22 -12.42 -20.48
CA ALA A 591 2.75 -12.13 -19.14
C ALA A 591 2.40 -10.64 -18.95
N ALA A 592 1.43 -10.39 -18.08
CA ALA A 592 1.14 -9.05 -17.60
C ALA A 592 2.04 -8.71 -16.40
N TYR A 593 2.71 -7.55 -16.46
CA TYR A 593 3.57 -7.07 -15.39
C TYR A 593 2.95 -5.87 -14.68
N SER A 594 3.16 -5.82 -13.37
CA SER A 594 2.84 -4.66 -12.54
C SER A 594 3.85 -4.49 -11.42
N VAL A 595 3.90 -3.29 -10.86
CA VAL A 595 4.88 -2.93 -9.84
C VAL A 595 4.25 -2.14 -8.69
N THR A 596 4.61 -2.50 -7.46
CA THR A 596 4.37 -1.70 -6.27
C THR A 596 5.66 -0.96 -5.92
N TYR A 597 5.58 0.35 -5.68
CA TYR A 597 6.74 1.21 -5.43
C TYR A 597 6.41 2.39 -4.53
N LEU A 598 7.44 2.96 -3.88
CA LEU A 598 7.34 4.20 -3.12
C LEU A 598 7.72 5.39 -4.01
N MET A 599 6.90 6.43 -4.00
CA MET A 599 7.18 7.70 -4.69
C MET A 599 8.41 8.39 -4.10
N LEU A 600 9.16 9.10 -4.95
CA LEU A 600 10.26 9.97 -4.55
C LEU A 600 9.76 11.25 -3.88
N ASP A 601 8.70 11.83 -4.43
CA ASP A 601 8.04 13.00 -3.85
C ASP A 601 7.46 12.65 -2.49
N LYS A 602 7.65 13.55 -1.52
CA LYS A 602 7.21 13.35 -0.13
C LYS A 602 5.85 13.99 0.08
N TYR A 603 5.04 13.40 0.96
CA TYR A 603 3.70 13.86 1.31
C TYR A 603 3.53 13.96 2.84
N PRO A 604 2.56 14.75 3.34
CA PRO A 604 2.20 14.75 4.75
C PRO A 604 1.77 13.36 5.21
N VAL A 605 2.30 12.91 6.37
CA VAL A 605 1.95 11.63 6.98
C VAL A 605 0.97 11.87 8.15
N ALA A 606 0.08 10.92 8.39
CA ALA A 606 -0.87 10.91 9.50
C ALA A 606 -0.83 9.57 10.24
N ASP A 607 -1.29 9.60 11.49
CA ASP A 607 -1.31 8.44 12.38
C ASP A 607 -2.39 7.44 11.95
N PHE A 608 -2.11 6.16 12.15
CA PHE A 608 -3.10 5.09 12.04
C PHE A 608 -3.57 4.72 13.45
N THR A 609 -4.85 4.91 13.73
CA THR A 609 -5.46 4.48 15.00
C THR A 609 -6.31 3.25 14.76
N GLY A 610 -6.26 2.30 15.69
CA GLY A 610 -6.99 1.05 15.55
C GLY A 610 -6.95 0.21 16.81
N THR A 611 -7.37 -1.04 16.65
CA THR A 611 -7.37 -2.01 17.73
C THR A 611 -6.79 -3.34 17.28
N TYR A 612 -6.33 -4.16 18.22
CA TYR A 612 -6.03 -5.57 18.00
C TYR A 612 -6.64 -6.41 19.13
N ALA A 613 -6.86 -7.69 18.88
CA ALA A 613 -7.39 -8.61 19.88
C ALA A 613 -6.34 -8.88 20.98
N GLU A 614 -6.73 -8.87 22.25
CA GLU A 614 -5.84 -9.16 23.39
C GLU A 614 -6.07 -10.53 24.03
N ASN A 615 -7.16 -11.22 23.68
CA ASN A 615 -7.43 -12.59 24.12
C ASN A 615 -7.99 -13.49 22.99
N GLU A 616 -8.09 -14.80 23.26
CA GLU A 616 -8.57 -15.80 22.32
C GLU A 616 -10.00 -15.56 21.86
N LYS A 617 -10.87 -15.06 22.74
CA LYS A 617 -12.25 -14.74 22.37
C LYS A 617 -12.30 -13.68 21.27
N ALA A 618 -11.57 -12.58 21.44
CA ALA A 618 -11.51 -11.52 20.44
C ALA A 618 -10.84 -12.00 19.14
N LEU A 619 -9.78 -12.82 19.22
CA LEU A 619 -9.15 -13.43 18.05
C LEU A 619 -10.11 -14.34 17.27
N LEU A 620 -10.87 -15.19 17.97
CA LEU A 620 -11.85 -16.08 17.37
C LEU A 620 -12.96 -15.28 16.70
N LEU A 621 -13.47 -14.23 17.35
CA LEU A 621 -14.49 -13.36 16.76
C LEU A 621 -13.96 -12.63 15.52
N ASP A 622 -12.71 -12.16 15.54
CA ASP A 622 -12.08 -11.53 14.38
C ASP A 622 -11.91 -12.50 13.22
N ALA A 623 -11.49 -13.73 13.51
CA ALA A 623 -11.37 -14.79 12.50
C ALA A 623 -12.74 -15.13 11.88
N VAL A 624 -13.77 -15.34 12.70
CA VAL A 624 -15.14 -15.60 12.24
C VAL A 624 -15.66 -14.45 11.38
N LYS A 625 -15.50 -13.20 11.85
CA LYS A 625 -15.91 -12.00 11.10
C LYS A 625 -15.21 -11.92 9.75
N SER A 626 -13.89 -12.09 9.72
CA SER A 626 -13.12 -12.05 8.48
C SER A 626 -13.45 -13.19 7.51
N ILE A 627 -13.78 -14.39 8.01
CA ILE A 627 -14.30 -15.49 7.18
C ILE A 627 -15.64 -15.10 6.55
N GLN A 628 -16.59 -14.60 7.35
CA GLN A 628 -17.90 -14.16 6.86
C GLN A 628 -17.77 -13.08 5.78
N GLU A 629 -16.97 -12.04 6.03
CA GLU A 629 -16.70 -10.95 5.07
C GLU A 629 -16.09 -11.47 3.77
N ASN A 630 -15.07 -12.34 3.87
CA ASN A 630 -14.41 -12.92 2.71
C ASN A 630 -15.38 -13.80 1.91
N THR A 631 -16.19 -14.62 2.56
CA THR A 631 -17.21 -15.45 1.88
C THR A 631 -18.22 -14.59 1.13
N THR A 632 -18.73 -13.51 1.74
CA THR A 632 -19.66 -12.58 1.07
C THR A 632 -19.01 -11.87 -0.12
N ARG A 633 -17.74 -11.45 0.01
CA ARG A 633 -17.01 -10.81 -1.11
C ARG A 633 -16.76 -11.77 -2.25
N ILE A 634 -16.34 -12.99 -1.94
CA ILE A 634 -16.10 -14.04 -2.94
C ILE A 634 -17.41 -14.34 -3.68
N SER A 635 -18.54 -14.50 -2.98
CA SER A 635 -19.83 -14.78 -3.64
C SER A 635 -20.27 -13.64 -4.57
N VAL A 636 -20.05 -12.38 -4.17
CA VAL A 636 -20.32 -11.20 -5.02
C VAL A 636 -19.37 -11.17 -6.22
N LEU A 637 -18.08 -11.46 -6.02
CA LEU A 637 -17.11 -11.52 -7.12
C LEU A 637 -17.42 -12.64 -8.11
N GLU A 638 -17.80 -13.82 -7.62
CA GLU A 638 -18.23 -14.96 -8.45
C GLU A 638 -19.46 -14.59 -9.27
N SER A 639 -20.46 -13.93 -8.65
CA SER A 639 -21.67 -13.47 -9.34
C SER A 639 -21.35 -12.41 -10.39
N LYS A 640 -20.57 -11.38 -10.04
CA LYS A 640 -20.13 -10.34 -11.00
C LYS A 640 -19.26 -10.92 -12.12
N LYS A 641 -18.43 -11.92 -11.81
CA LYS A 641 -17.63 -12.62 -12.81
C LYS A 641 -18.52 -13.45 -13.73
N ALA A 642 -19.52 -14.16 -13.20
CA ALA A 642 -20.48 -14.91 -14.00
C ALA A 642 -21.29 -13.97 -14.91
N GLU A 643 -21.76 -12.83 -14.40
CA GLU A 643 -22.40 -11.78 -15.20
C GLU A 643 -21.47 -11.21 -16.28
N LYS A 644 -20.18 -11.03 -15.96
CA LYS A 644 -19.17 -10.56 -16.92
C LYS A 644 -18.86 -11.58 -18.01
N ASP A 645 -18.70 -12.85 -17.63
CA ASP A 645 -18.31 -13.94 -18.53
C ASP A 645 -19.50 -14.42 -19.38
N ALA A 646 -20.74 -14.29 -18.88
CA ALA A 646 -21.97 -14.67 -19.56
C ALA A 646 -23.11 -13.64 -19.32
N PRO A 647 -23.01 -12.42 -19.89
CA PRO A 647 -24.03 -11.39 -19.72
C PRO A 647 -25.40 -11.84 -20.25
N ALA A 648 -26.45 -11.63 -19.46
CA ALA A 648 -27.80 -12.07 -19.79
C ALA A 648 -28.38 -11.29 -20.98
N TRP A 649 -29.01 -12.00 -21.92
CA TRP A 649 -29.74 -11.40 -23.03
C TRP A 649 -31.06 -10.80 -22.55
N ILE A 650 -31.26 -9.51 -22.80
CA ILE A 650 -32.51 -8.79 -22.51
C ILE A 650 -33.46 -8.94 -23.71
N ALA A 651 -34.67 -9.42 -23.47
CA ALA A 651 -35.72 -9.46 -24.49
C ALA A 651 -36.38 -8.07 -24.60
N PRO A 652 -36.32 -7.39 -25.76
CA PRO A 652 -36.99 -6.11 -25.96
C PRO A 652 -38.51 -6.26 -26.12
N THR A 653 -39.24 -5.23 -25.75
CA THR A 653 -40.61 -5.04 -26.25
C THR A 653 -40.57 -4.57 -27.70
N LEU A 654 -41.13 -5.37 -28.61
CA LEU A 654 -41.29 -4.99 -30.01
C LEU A 654 -42.51 -4.07 -30.18
N LEU A 655 -42.39 -3.06 -31.03
CA LEU A 655 -43.35 -1.99 -31.22
C LEU A 655 -43.84 -1.95 -32.68
N ASN A 656 -44.88 -1.16 -32.96
CA ASN A 656 -45.37 -0.87 -34.31
C ASN A 656 -45.61 -2.10 -35.21
N GLY A 657 -46.17 -3.18 -34.63
CA GLY A 657 -46.57 -4.39 -35.35
C GLY A 657 -45.41 -5.35 -35.68
N TRP A 658 -44.18 -5.03 -35.27
CA TRP A 658 -43.06 -5.96 -35.38
C TRP A 658 -43.23 -7.12 -34.41
N VAL A 659 -43.00 -8.34 -34.92
CA VAL A 659 -43.04 -9.58 -34.15
C VAL A 659 -41.78 -10.40 -34.38
N ILE A 660 -41.50 -11.34 -33.49
CA ILE A 660 -40.39 -12.27 -33.65
C ILE A 660 -40.64 -13.13 -34.91
N TYR A 661 -39.61 -13.32 -35.73
CA TYR A 661 -39.74 -14.09 -36.97
C TYR A 661 -40.05 -15.56 -36.69
N ASN A 662 -39.29 -16.16 -35.77
CA ASN A 662 -39.41 -17.55 -35.29
C ASN A 662 -38.92 -17.64 -33.83
N ASP A 663 -39.63 -18.35 -32.97
CA ASP A 663 -39.31 -18.53 -31.55
C ASP A 663 -37.96 -19.23 -31.31
N THR A 664 -37.42 -19.94 -32.31
CA THR A 664 -36.05 -20.50 -32.24
C THR A 664 -34.94 -19.47 -32.39
N LEU A 665 -35.27 -18.24 -32.82
CA LEU A 665 -34.35 -17.11 -32.97
C LEU A 665 -34.88 -15.89 -32.20
N PRO A 666 -34.95 -15.98 -30.85
CA PRO A 666 -35.53 -14.93 -30.03
C PRO A 666 -34.72 -13.65 -30.15
N VAL A 667 -35.44 -12.53 -30.24
CA VAL A 667 -34.83 -11.20 -30.29
C VAL A 667 -34.27 -10.86 -28.92
N GLY A 668 -33.04 -10.36 -28.88
CA GLY A 668 -32.44 -9.90 -27.64
C GLY A 668 -31.29 -8.93 -27.85
N TYR A 669 -30.91 -8.22 -26.81
CA TYR A 669 -29.68 -7.45 -26.75
C TYR A 669 -29.00 -7.59 -25.39
N TYR A 670 -27.68 -7.42 -25.33
CA TYR A 670 -26.94 -7.30 -24.08
C TYR A 670 -25.79 -6.30 -24.24
N LYS A 671 -25.16 -5.92 -23.13
CA LYS A 671 -23.98 -5.06 -23.09
C LYS A 671 -22.82 -5.82 -22.46
N ASP A 672 -21.69 -5.93 -23.16
CA ASP A 672 -20.49 -6.58 -22.64
C ASP A 672 -19.68 -5.67 -21.70
N SER A 673 -18.66 -6.24 -21.07
CA SER A 673 -17.82 -5.51 -20.09
C SER A 673 -16.99 -4.36 -20.68
N ASN A 674 -16.85 -4.29 -22.00
CA ASN A 674 -16.23 -3.15 -22.68
C ASN A 674 -17.25 -2.05 -23.01
N GLY A 675 -18.50 -2.22 -22.58
CA GLY A 675 -19.61 -1.31 -22.87
C GLY A 675 -20.20 -1.50 -24.27
N ILE A 676 -19.87 -2.58 -24.98
CA ILE A 676 -20.38 -2.84 -26.32
C ILE A 676 -21.73 -3.53 -26.23
N VAL A 677 -22.75 -2.91 -26.81
CA VAL A 677 -24.10 -3.46 -26.96
C VAL A 677 -24.14 -4.33 -28.21
N ARG A 678 -24.65 -5.55 -28.08
CA ARG A 678 -24.83 -6.50 -29.18
C ARG A 678 -26.27 -6.97 -29.24
N PHE A 679 -26.79 -7.15 -30.45
CA PHE A 679 -28.13 -7.67 -30.70
C PHE A 679 -28.07 -9.10 -31.25
N LYS A 680 -29.20 -9.80 -31.12
CA LYS A 680 -29.47 -11.06 -31.80
C LYS A 680 -30.92 -11.16 -32.25
N GLY A 681 -31.16 -12.07 -33.18
CA GLY A 681 -32.49 -12.55 -33.55
C GLY A 681 -33.08 -11.82 -34.76
N MET A 682 -34.29 -12.25 -35.12
CA MET A 682 -34.94 -11.82 -36.35
C MET A 682 -36.40 -11.41 -36.10
N VAL A 683 -36.87 -10.41 -36.85
CA VAL A 683 -38.22 -9.84 -36.74
C VAL A 683 -38.94 -9.82 -38.08
N LYS A 684 -40.28 -9.72 -38.06
CA LYS A 684 -41.14 -9.61 -39.25
C LYS A 684 -42.38 -8.76 -39.01
N SER A 685 -43.16 -8.55 -40.07
CA SER A 685 -44.53 -8.02 -40.07
C SER A 685 -44.73 -6.56 -39.63
N GLY A 686 -43.69 -5.87 -39.17
CA GLY A 686 -43.80 -4.44 -38.88
C GLY A 686 -43.67 -3.56 -40.12
N ALA A 687 -43.61 -2.24 -39.91
CA ALA A 687 -43.43 -1.25 -40.96
C ALA A 687 -42.02 -0.67 -40.97
N LEU A 688 -41.43 -0.48 -42.15
CA LEU A 688 -40.19 0.28 -42.29
C LEU A 688 -40.41 1.74 -41.86
N ASN A 689 -39.33 2.39 -41.43
CA ASN A 689 -39.33 3.75 -40.89
C ASN A 689 -40.21 3.93 -39.63
N SER A 690 -40.58 2.84 -38.97
CA SER A 690 -41.24 2.83 -37.66
C SER A 690 -40.29 2.30 -36.58
N ILE A 691 -40.56 2.65 -35.32
CA ILE A 691 -39.75 2.19 -34.19
C ILE A 691 -40.00 0.71 -33.97
N LEU A 692 -38.95 -0.10 -34.09
CA LEU A 692 -38.97 -1.53 -33.80
C LEU A 692 -38.96 -1.79 -32.29
N LEU A 693 -38.08 -1.11 -31.56
CA LEU A 693 -37.91 -1.22 -30.12
C LEU A 693 -37.19 0.02 -29.58
N LYS A 694 -37.15 0.16 -28.25
CA LYS A 694 -36.43 1.24 -27.56
C LYS A 694 -35.41 0.69 -26.57
N LEU A 695 -34.19 1.23 -26.61
CA LEU A 695 -33.12 0.91 -25.66
C LEU A 695 -33.21 1.79 -24.40
N PRO A 696 -33.04 1.20 -23.20
CA PRO A 696 -32.98 1.95 -21.96
C PRO A 696 -31.70 2.80 -21.86
N PRO A 697 -31.69 3.84 -21.01
CA PRO A 697 -30.47 4.56 -20.66
C PRO A 697 -29.34 3.60 -20.26
N GLY A 698 -28.12 3.87 -20.71
CA GLY A 698 -26.95 3.01 -20.52
C GLY A 698 -26.79 1.91 -21.57
N TYR A 699 -27.76 1.70 -22.47
CA TYR A 699 -27.63 0.81 -23.64
C TYR A 699 -27.66 1.58 -24.98
N ARG A 700 -27.79 2.91 -24.93
CA ARG A 700 -27.88 3.77 -26.12
C ARG A 700 -26.49 4.10 -26.67
N PRO A 701 -26.33 4.47 -27.95
CA PRO A 701 -25.03 4.82 -28.53
C PRO A 701 -24.38 6.04 -27.84
N LYS A 702 -23.05 6.01 -27.67
CA LYS A 702 -22.32 6.98 -26.83
C LYS A 702 -22.44 8.45 -27.25
N ASN A 703 -22.68 8.80 -28.53
CA ASN A 703 -22.61 10.21 -28.99
C ASN A 703 -23.40 10.58 -30.27
N MET A 704 -24.00 9.62 -31.00
CA MET A 704 -24.70 9.90 -32.26
C MET A 704 -25.56 8.71 -32.71
N SER A 705 -26.53 8.95 -33.60
CA SER A 705 -27.28 7.88 -34.26
C SER A 705 -26.36 7.05 -35.15
N MET A 706 -26.46 5.73 -35.06
CA MET A 706 -25.63 4.78 -35.79
C MET A 706 -26.46 4.04 -36.84
N GLN A 707 -25.86 3.74 -37.99
CA GLN A 707 -26.50 2.99 -39.07
C GLN A 707 -25.79 1.66 -39.29
N PHE A 708 -26.55 0.61 -39.48
CA PHE A 708 -26.04 -0.74 -39.71
C PHE A 708 -26.68 -1.34 -40.96
N VAL A 709 -25.88 -2.09 -41.71
CA VAL A 709 -26.39 -2.95 -42.76
C VAL A 709 -26.96 -4.19 -42.09
N ALA A 710 -28.17 -4.57 -42.47
CA ALA A 710 -28.87 -5.74 -41.97
C ALA A 710 -29.16 -6.71 -43.10
N HIS A 711 -29.28 -7.99 -42.75
CA HIS A 711 -29.84 -8.99 -43.64
C HIS A 711 -31.37 -8.96 -43.55
N SER A 712 -32.06 -9.03 -44.68
CA SER A 712 -33.52 -9.05 -44.76
C SER A 712 -33.98 -9.94 -45.92
N SER A 713 -35.24 -10.38 -45.94
CA SER A 713 -35.82 -11.13 -47.07
C SER A 713 -37.17 -10.57 -47.47
N ASP A 714 -37.46 -10.57 -48.78
CA ASP A 714 -38.77 -10.22 -49.35
C ASP A 714 -39.71 -11.43 -49.52
N GLY A 715 -39.28 -12.61 -49.12
CA GLY A 715 -40.02 -13.88 -49.30
C GLY A 715 -39.72 -14.58 -50.62
N SER A 716 -39.02 -13.93 -51.56
CA SER A 716 -38.54 -14.50 -52.82
C SER A 716 -37.01 -14.64 -52.86
N GLY A 717 -36.30 -13.79 -52.12
CA GLY A 717 -34.84 -13.82 -52.00
C GLY A 717 -34.30 -13.03 -50.81
N GLN A 718 -32.97 -12.99 -50.70
CA GLN A 718 -32.25 -12.24 -49.69
C GLN A 718 -31.94 -10.83 -50.20
N VAL A 719 -32.22 -9.82 -49.37
CA VAL A 719 -32.04 -8.39 -49.68
C VAL A 719 -31.28 -7.68 -48.56
N LEU A 720 -30.65 -6.56 -48.90
CA LEU A 720 -29.97 -5.72 -47.91
C LEU A 720 -30.97 -4.82 -47.20
N GLY A 721 -30.94 -4.86 -45.87
CA GLY A 721 -31.63 -3.92 -45.00
C GLY A 721 -30.70 -2.83 -44.46
N ARG A 722 -31.29 -1.71 -44.04
CA ARG A 722 -30.62 -0.64 -43.30
C ARG A 722 -31.37 -0.36 -42.01
N ILE A 723 -30.72 -0.53 -40.86
CA ILE A 723 -31.30 -0.23 -39.54
C ILE A 723 -30.57 0.91 -38.87
N ILE A 724 -31.31 1.80 -38.21
CA ILE A 724 -30.77 2.96 -37.51
C ILE A 724 -31.01 2.77 -36.01
N VAL A 725 -29.97 2.96 -35.20
CA VAL A 725 -30.06 3.06 -33.74
C VAL A 725 -29.82 4.51 -33.37
N ASN A 726 -30.86 5.20 -32.92
CA ASN A 726 -30.77 6.62 -32.61
C ASN A 726 -30.13 6.88 -31.24
N ALA A 727 -29.56 8.07 -31.06
CA ALA A 727 -28.95 8.48 -29.78
C ALA A 727 -29.95 8.47 -28.60
N ASN A 728 -31.25 8.65 -28.87
CA ASN A 728 -32.31 8.56 -27.86
C ASN A 728 -32.72 7.10 -27.50
N GLY A 729 -32.13 6.10 -28.16
CA GLY A 729 -32.40 4.68 -27.97
C GLY A 729 -33.44 4.08 -28.92
N ASP A 730 -34.06 4.84 -29.83
CA ASP A 730 -35.01 4.30 -30.81
C ASP A 730 -34.29 3.48 -31.88
N VAL A 731 -34.67 2.22 -32.05
CA VAL A 731 -34.15 1.31 -33.10
C VAL A 731 -35.17 1.19 -34.22
N GLN A 732 -34.77 1.47 -35.45
CA GLN A 732 -35.67 1.67 -36.59
C GLN A 732 -35.14 0.98 -37.86
N PRO A 733 -35.78 -0.11 -38.34
CA PRO A 733 -35.57 -0.65 -39.67
C PRO A 733 -36.00 0.40 -40.70
N TYR A 734 -35.05 0.94 -41.46
CA TYR A 734 -35.26 2.08 -42.34
C TYR A 734 -35.39 1.67 -43.81
N GLY A 735 -34.70 0.61 -44.24
CA GLY A 735 -34.79 0.07 -45.60
C GLY A 735 -34.60 -1.44 -45.61
N GLY A 736 -35.02 -2.12 -46.68
CA GLY A 736 -35.04 -3.59 -46.77
C GLY A 736 -36.46 -4.12 -46.95
N SER A 737 -36.75 -5.30 -46.40
CA SER A 737 -38.08 -5.92 -46.42
C SER A 737 -38.53 -6.34 -45.02
N THR A 738 -39.84 -6.42 -44.80
CA THR A 738 -40.43 -6.74 -43.50
C THR A 738 -40.86 -8.20 -43.37
N THR A 739 -40.69 -9.04 -44.39
CA THR A 739 -40.95 -10.50 -44.32
C THR A 739 -39.98 -11.20 -43.37
N LEU A 740 -38.72 -10.76 -43.36
CA LEU A 740 -37.69 -11.11 -42.37
C LEU A 740 -36.70 -9.96 -42.26
N TYR A 741 -36.28 -9.64 -41.04
CA TYR A 741 -35.25 -8.64 -40.77
C TYR A 741 -34.34 -9.10 -39.61
N SER A 742 -33.04 -9.28 -39.85
CA SER A 742 -32.06 -9.70 -38.83
C SER A 742 -31.47 -8.51 -38.07
N LEU A 743 -31.24 -8.69 -36.77
CA LEU A 743 -30.58 -7.73 -35.89
C LEU A 743 -29.14 -8.12 -35.54
N ASP A 744 -28.65 -9.28 -36.00
CA ASP A 744 -27.38 -9.87 -35.55
C ASP A 744 -26.15 -9.04 -35.93
N SER A 745 -26.28 -8.10 -36.88
CA SER A 745 -25.20 -7.21 -37.31
C SER A 745 -25.02 -5.95 -36.45
N ILE A 746 -25.92 -5.71 -35.48
CA ILE A 746 -25.90 -4.48 -34.68
C ILE A 746 -24.95 -4.66 -33.49
N SER A 747 -23.89 -3.87 -33.48
CA SER A 747 -22.92 -3.80 -32.39
C SER A 747 -22.34 -2.39 -32.24
N PHE A 748 -22.35 -1.82 -31.04
CA PHE A 748 -21.81 -0.47 -30.80
C PHE A 748 -21.47 -0.18 -29.34
N LEU A 749 -20.63 0.84 -29.10
CA LEU A 749 -20.29 1.30 -27.76
C LEU A 749 -21.43 2.16 -27.16
N SER A 750 -21.86 1.79 -25.96
CA SER A 750 -22.92 2.50 -25.23
C SER A 750 -22.48 3.81 -24.57
N GLU A 751 -23.46 4.67 -24.27
CA GLU A 751 -23.33 5.79 -23.33
C GLU A 751 -22.89 5.27 -21.96
N GLN A 752 -21.91 5.97 -21.36
CA GLN A 752 -21.32 5.59 -20.07
C GLN A 752 -22.20 6.03 -18.91
#